data_AF-A0A7M7PJE6-F1
#
_entry.id   AF-A0A7M7PJE6-F1
#
_cell.length_a   1.000
_cell.length_b   1.000
_cell.length_c   1.000
_cell.angle_alpha   90.00
_cell.angle_beta   90.00
_cell.angle_gamma   90.00
#
_symmetry.space_group_name_H-M   'P 1'
#
loop_
_entity.id
_entity.type
_entity.pdbx_description
1 polymer ?
#
loop_
_entity_poly.entity_id
_entity_poly.type
_entity_poly.pdbx_seq_one_letter_code
_entity_poly.pdbx_strand_id
1 'polypeptide(L)'
;MLAAILNYKMVIVISADDESEEDSLSTARRNDGSREGAKRIKVEVVDEEDVKPPTETPHQDEHILYRGKWYAFKKSKTFYRNSTDVAKKILFPSSTVNSSVPSACDEELGFIIDSSKLQFAADVTCDETGKYHRPSYSRCALVLGKENNVKLLKQGGLSGGDEYTLLRRYYAHRDTPGFFRTVYELQRDGYRACPNVLIRYEWRTEKTALRLTPHGNSKRDETPYIRSKKQLLTSLKQSSKGKSAQVKMNEIFDHEGGSTGIGSFSSVARNRNQVYRHSPSEKKGTDFNRLMEMNVSGGFVRSVEFTNDDGKGPNPRCCLYTDKQIADIKKHCIDGSVLTFDATFDLGKMYVTIASYRHQGFVNKTNEKNVLMPGPILLHCKKDIETYRYFGNQISKALDNKKISAFGTDGEKAMYKGLQETNSFKQSDHLLCMLHHRQNVDSKLQKLGVKNNADKILRSIYGEQVKETRHEGLVDSSTEKEYEEGLQFWCTRWDSLEEEETGKDPMFSTWFRQYKSQEVRESMLKPLRQKAGLGDPPRQFTTNDSESINAMLSKWVGGQKSWDDLADSLEAFVRSKYKELEMALMGLGERKVSPGLKELQKTQLEWTHMTMAERRAVLECADLDVEEENEAALSIEPEESGIGGFTIHELRTVWRKAGKIMATDHSVVDFPATSDQMICFDGDQHFRITQKDLFICDKNCRSFAFHNRLFCEHTLAVADQKGKLAEFLCKINGKRRSSSIDLVNSVLNKQCSGSGKKSTQKRKGANNAVSTVISTVIPQQRPAQPFTVTRKVGVIKKCYGCKQEFSNTLNFPPHDLILKKMDIREWFDKTSGEKKQTFGLVPTYYHLKLNCVRIRYPYTELKDILVYQEIQQQLTAEHIAILRDFGIDIA
;
A
#
# COMPACT_ATOMS: atom_id res chain seq x y z
N MET A 1 19.65 44.73 -6.62
CA MET A 1 21.10 45.01 -6.57
C MET A 1 21.60 44.48 -5.24
N LEU A 2 22.05 43.23 -5.17
CA LEU A 2 23.39 42.73 -5.53
C LEU A 2 24.48 43.10 -4.51
N ALA A 3 24.91 42.05 -3.81
CA ALA A 3 26.26 41.71 -3.38
C ALA A 3 26.92 42.44 -2.21
N ALA A 4 27.32 41.66 -1.21
CA ALA A 4 28.68 41.68 -0.67
C ALA A 4 29.00 40.35 0.06
N ILE A 5 29.72 39.48 -0.64
CA ILE A 5 30.45 38.32 -0.12
C ILE A 5 31.89 38.45 -0.66
N LEU A 6 32.85 38.04 0.18
CA LEU A 6 34.28 37.77 -0.05
C LEU A 6 35.27 38.94 0.05
N ASN A 7 36.11 38.82 1.07
CA ASN A 7 37.46 39.36 1.15
C ASN A 7 38.42 38.17 1.29
N TYR A 8 39.34 37.97 0.36
CA TYR A 8 40.74 37.67 0.67
C TYR A 8 41.63 38.04 -0.53
N LYS A 9 42.76 38.64 -0.16
CA LYS A 9 43.64 39.52 -0.95
C LYS A 9 44.72 38.79 -1.78
N MET A 10 44.97 39.38 -2.97
CA MET A 10 46.26 39.79 -3.56
C MET A 10 47.29 38.70 -3.98
N VAL A 11 48.12 38.81 -5.04
CA VAL A 11 48.44 39.82 -6.11
C VAL A 11 49.44 39.11 -7.07
N ILE A 12 49.15 39.01 -8.38
CA ILE A 12 49.68 39.79 -9.55
C ILE A 12 50.91 39.11 -10.24
N VAL A 13 50.78 38.53 -11.47
CA VAL A 13 50.94 39.10 -12.87
C VAL A 13 52.33 38.62 -13.41
N ILE A 14 52.63 38.36 -14.69
CA ILE A 14 52.28 39.03 -15.97
C ILE A 14 52.50 38.08 -17.19
N SER A 15 51.60 38.21 -18.19
CA SER A 15 51.66 38.12 -19.69
C SER A 15 52.34 36.94 -20.43
N ALA A 16 52.04 36.63 -21.69
CA ALA A 16 51.32 37.29 -22.80
C ALA A 16 50.72 36.17 -23.70
N ASP A 17 49.50 36.28 -24.23
CA ASP A 17 49.13 36.75 -25.60
C ASP A 17 50.03 36.11 -26.70
N ASP A 18 49.54 35.40 -27.71
CA ASP A 18 48.65 35.89 -28.79
C ASP A 18 48.13 34.74 -29.68
N GLU A 19 46.98 35.01 -30.35
CA GLU A 19 46.60 34.70 -31.76
C GLU A 19 46.67 33.24 -32.29
N SER A 20 45.85 32.73 -33.22
CA SER A 20 44.70 33.17 -34.01
C SER A 20 44.25 31.96 -34.86
N GLU A 21 42.96 31.96 -35.22
CA GLU A 21 42.32 31.49 -36.47
C GLU A 21 42.72 30.19 -37.21
N GLU A 22 41.66 29.38 -37.39
CA GLU A 22 41.11 28.82 -38.63
C GLU A 22 41.89 27.87 -39.58
N ASP A 23 41.18 26.76 -39.80
CA ASP A 23 40.88 26.10 -41.06
C ASP A 23 41.89 25.23 -41.85
N SER A 24 41.44 23.97 -41.94
CA SER A 24 41.18 23.25 -43.19
C SER A 24 42.24 22.30 -43.75
N LEU A 25 41.79 21.05 -43.83
CA LEU A 25 41.84 20.15 -44.99
C LEU A 25 43.20 19.73 -45.58
N SER A 26 43.43 18.43 -45.37
CA SER A 26 43.51 17.42 -46.45
C SER A 26 44.87 16.80 -46.79
N THR A 27 44.88 15.48 -46.61
CA THR A 27 45.39 14.45 -47.53
C THR A 27 46.88 14.35 -47.87
N ALA A 28 47.40 13.18 -47.49
CA ALA A 28 48.05 12.18 -48.36
C ALA A 28 49.59 12.01 -48.30
N ARG A 29 49.94 10.85 -47.72
CA ARG A 29 50.74 9.75 -48.30
C ARG A 29 52.26 9.91 -48.49
N ARG A 30 52.94 8.90 -47.91
CA ARG A 30 54.10 8.13 -48.43
C ARG A 30 55.43 8.91 -48.49
N ASN A 31 56.61 8.34 -48.31
CA ASN A 31 57.11 7.01 -47.96
C ASN A 31 58.61 7.20 -47.67
N ASP A 32 59.14 6.40 -46.76
CA ASP A 32 60.41 5.66 -46.89
C ASP A 32 61.77 6.41 -46.93
N GLY A 33 62.82 5.74 -46.46
CA GLY A 33 64.20 6.06 -46.87
C GLY A 33 65.28 6.32 -45.80
N SER A 34 65.44 5.38 -44.86
CA SER A 34 66.70 4.77 -44.37
C SER A 34 68.11 5.44 -44.49
N ARG A 35 68.91 5.19 -43.42
CA ARG A 35 70.37 4.88 -43.34
C ARG A 35 71.34 6.03 -43.63
N GLU A 36 72.49 6.23 -42.96
CA GLU A 36 73.58 5.39 -42.41
C GLU A 36 74.20 6.14 -41.19
N GLY A 37 75.08 5.66 -40.29
CA GLY A 37 75.93 4.48 -40.07
C GLY A 37 76.88 4.85 -38.89
N ALA A 38 76.97 4.06 -37.81
CA ALA A 38 78.09 3.15 -37.48
C ALA A 38 79.50 3.78 -37.56
N LYS A 39 80.49 3.59 -36.67
CA LYS A 39 80.76 2.79 -35.46
C LYS A 39 82.19 3.19 -35.04
N ARG A 40 82.57 3.13 -33.75
CA ARG A 40 83.85 2.52 -33.33
C ARG A 40 83.88 2.21 -31.83
N ILE A 41 84.69 1.21 -31.52
CA ILE A 41 84.58 0.23 -30.44
C ILE A 41 85.64 0.49 -29.35
N LYS A 42 85.25 0.21 -28.10
CA LYS A 42 85.96 -0.12 -26.84
C LYS A 42 87.46 -0.48 -26.90
N VAL A 43 88.18 -0.19 -25.81
CA VAL A 43 88.87 -1.19 -24.94
C VAL A 43 88.83 -0.74 -23.46
N GLU A 44 88.78 -1.73 -22.56
CA GLU A 44 88.52 -1.79 -21.10
C GLU A 44 89.75 -1.53 -20.20
N VAL A 45 89.56 -1.40 -18.86
CA VAL A 45 90.06 -2.34 -17.82
C VAL A 45 89.84 -1.84 -16.36
N VAL A 46 89.04 -2.63 -15.61
CA VAL A 46 89.16 -3.20 -14.22
C VAL A 46 88.91 -2.40 -12.91
N ASP A 47 88.23 -3.15 -12.02
CA ASP A 47 87.70 -3.09 -10.63
C ASP A 47 88.53 -2.34 -9.54
N GLU A 48 87.99 -1.86 -8.40
CA GLU A 48 87.48 -2.62 -7.22
C GLU A 48 86.84 -1.69 -6.15
N GLU A 49 86.13 -2.31 -5.18
CA GLU A 49 85.60 -1.81 -3.88
C GLU A 49 84.16 -1.22 -3.76
N ASP A 50 83.23 -2.15 -3.57
CA ASP A 50 82.28 -2.28 -2.44
C ASP A 50 81.69 -1.00 -1.77
N VAL A 51 80.53 -0.57 -2.25
CA VAL A 51 79.49 0.05 -1.39
C VAL A 51 78.13 -0.52 -1.80
N LYS A 52 77.58 -1.41 -0.96
CA LYS A 52 76.20 -1.90 -1.06
C LYS A 52 75.23 -0.70 -1.11
N PRO A 53 74.38 -0.58 -2.16
CA PRO A 53 73.27 0.37 -2.11
C PRO A 53 72.20 -0.14 -1.15
N PRO A 54 71.46 0.77 -0.48
CA PRO A 54 70.56 0.43 0.60
C PRO A 54 69.40 -0.41 0.09
N THR A 55 69.06 -1.42 0.88
CA THR A 55 67.88 -2.27 0.82
C THR A 55 66.64 -1.47 0.47
N GLU A 56 66.03 -1.77 -0.68
CA GLU A 56 64.69 -1.32 -1.02
C GLU A 56 63.72 -1.74 0.10
N THR A 57 63.24 -0.75 0.83
CA THR A 57 62.14 -0.89 1.79
C THR A 57 60.92 -1.48 1.08
N PRO A 58 60.18 -2.43 1.69
CA PRO A 58 58.99 -3.00 1.09
C PRO A 58 57.94 -1.89 0.89
N HIS A 59 57.48 -1.70 -0.35
CA HIS A 59 56.41 -0.77 -0.70
C HIS A 59 55.24 -0.88 0.28
N GLN A 60 55.13 0.08 1.20
CA GLN A 60 53.95 0.26 2.03
C GLN A 60 52.75 0.48 1.10
N ASP A 61 51.66 -0.23 1.36
CA ASP A 61 50.41 -0.01 0.63
C ASP A 61 49.98 1.44 0.82
N GLU A 62 49.85 2.23 -0.25
CA GLU A 62 49.22 3.55 -0.16
C GLU A 62 47.80 3.39 0.38
N HIS A 63 47.57 3.86 1.61
CA HIS A 63 46.26 3.88 2.24
C HIS A 63 45.45 5.04 1.65
N ILE A 64 44.60 4.74 0.67
CA ILE A 64 43.74 5.72 0.02
C ILE A 64 42.40 5.73 0.72
N LEU A 65 41.97 6.86 1.28
CA LEU A 65 40.61 7.02 1.80
C LEU A 65 39.69 7.57 0.70
N TYR A 66 39.07 6.68 -0.06
CA TYR A 66 38.16 7.04 -1.15
C TYR A 66 36.90 7.72 -0.61
N ARG A 67 36.65 8.96 -1.10
CA ARG A 67 35.52 9.82 -0.72
C ARG A 67 35.34 9.96 0.80
N GLY A 68 36.44 9.97 1.56
CA GLY A 68 36.41 10.13 3.01
C GLY A 68 35.80 8.96 3.79
N LYS A 69 35.46 7.84 3.13
CA LYS A 69 34.67 6.76 3.75
C LYS A 69 35.24 5.36 3.54
N TRP A 70 35.81 5.05 2.37
CA TRP A 70 36.23 3.69 2.05
C TRP A 70 37.74 3.59 1.90
N TYR A 71 38.35 2.68 2.64
CA TYR A 71 39.76 2.36 2.51
C TYR A 71 39.99 1.58 1.21
N ALA A 72 40.77 2.17 0.32
CA ALA A 72 41.17 1.62 -0.96
C ALA A 72 42.69 1.46 -0.99
N PHE A 73 43.17 0.66 -1.92
CA PHE A 73 44.58 0.53 -2.23
C PHE A 73 44.79 0.46 -3.73
N LYS A 74 45.95 0.92 -4.18
CA LYS A 74 46.37 0.86 -5.58
C LYS A 74 47.47 -0.20 -5.74
N LYS A 75 47.33 -1.06 -6.74
CA LYS A 75 48.31 -2.10 -7.09
C LYS A 75 48.41 -2.24 -8.60
N SER A 76 49.55 -2.74 -9.06
CA SER A 76 49.80 -3.00 -10.48
C SER A 76 48.88 -4.09 -11.04
N LYS A 77 48.71 -4.09 -12.38
CA LYS A 77 47.99 -5.17 -13.08
C LYS A 77 48.62 -6.56 -12.84
N THR A 78 49.93 -6.63 -12.58
CA THR A 78 50.65 -7.87 -12.27
C THR A 78 50.22 -8.48 -10.93
N PHE A 79 50.04 -7.66 -9.89
CA PHE A 79 49.54 -8.12 -8.58
C PHE A 79 48.20 -8.85 -8.71
N TYR A 80 47.23 -8.24 -9.40
CA TYR A 80 45.88 -8.80 -9.54
C TYR A 80 45.79 -10.07 -10.40
N ARG A 81 46.82 -10.33 -11.22
CA ARG A 81 46.99 -11.58 -11.98
C ARG A 81 47.61 -12.68 -11.11
N ASN A 82 48.42 -12.33 -10.11
CA ASN A 82 49.01 -13.28 -9.18
C ASN A 82 47.95 -13.80 -8.19
N SER A 83 47.51 -15.05 -8.35
CA SER A 83 46.50 -15.68 -7.47
C SER A 83 46.96 -15.76 -6.02
N THR A 84 48.26 -15.98 -5.82
CA THR A 84 48.86 -16.13 -4.49
C THR A 84 48.83 -14.82 -3.72
N ASP A 85 49.23 -13.72 -4.34
CA ASP A 85 49.29 -12.41 -3.69
C ASP A 85 47.89 -11.89 -3.37
N VAL A 86 46.95 -12.05 -4.30
CA VAL A 86 45.54 -11.70 -4.06
C VAL A 86 44.95 -12.52 -2.92
N ALA A 87 45.22 -13.83 -2.88
CA ALA A 87 44.74 -14.68 -1.80
C ALA A 87 45.37 -14.32 -0.44
N LYS A 88 46.67 -14.03 -0.40
CA LYS A 88 47.35 -13.51 0.79
C LYS A 88 46.71 -12.20 1.27
N LYS A 89 46.42 -11.27 0.36
CA LYS A 89 45.79 -9.98 0.67
C LYS A 89 44.37 -10.14 1.24
N ILE A 90 43.62 -11.16 0.78
CA ILE A 90 42.28 -11.46 1.30
C ILE A 90 42.34 -12.13 2.69
N LEU A 91 43.25 -13.09 2.88
CA LEU A 91 43.42 -13.83 4.14
C LEU A 91 44.05 -12.98 5.25
N PHE A 92 45.03 -12.17 4.89
CA PHE A 92 45.85 -11.37 5.80
C PHE A 92 45.84 -9.91 5.32
N PRO A 93 44.71 -9.20 5.48
CA PRO A 93 44.59 -7.82 5.03
C PRO A 93 45.51 -6.91 5.87
N SER A 94 46.54 -6.34 5.24
CA SER A 94 47.39 -5.28 5.82
C SER A 94 46.69 -3.92 5.87
N SER A 95 45.61 -3.75 5.11
CA SER A 95 44.80 -2.53 5.02
C SER A 95 43.48 -2.69 5.76
N THR A 96 42.93 -1.60 6.31
CA THR A 96 41.61 -1.59 6.96
C THR A 96 40.54 -2.20 6.07
N VAL A 97 39.79 -3.16 6.60
CA VAL A 97 38.72 -3.85 5.87
C VAL A 97 37.44 -3.02 5.95
N ASN A 98 36.78 -2.80 4.80
CA ASN A 98 35.57 -2.00 4.73
C ASN A 98 34.35 -2.81 5.18
N SER A 99 33.48 -2.19 5.97
CA SER A 99 32.19 -2.76 6.38
C SER A 99 31.08 -2.61 5.32
N SER A 100 31.32 -1.85 4.25
CA SER A 100 30.36 -1.60 3.18
C SER A 100 31.04 -1.54 1.80
N VAL A 101 30.24 -1.74 0.75
CA VAL A 101 30.68 -1.65 -0.65
C VAL A 101 30.92 -0.19 -1.03
N PRO A 102 32.02 0.15 -1.76
CA PRO A 102 32.24 1.51 -2.24
C PRO A 102 31.16 1.92 -3.25
N SER A 103 30.64 3.14 -3.08
CA SER A 103 29.65 3.71 -4.00
C SER A 103 30.30 4.47 -5.15
N ALA A 104 29.85 4.19 -6.37
CA ALA A 104 30.19 4.89 -7.60
C ALA A 104 31.71 5.08 -7.79
N CYS A 105 32.49 4.01 -7.64
CA CYS A 105 33.92 4.03 -7.93
C CYS A 105 34.17 4.06 -9.44
N ASP A 106 34.82 5.10 -9.93
CA ASP A 106 35.27 5.30 -11.32
C ASP A 106 36.81 5.32 -11.45
N GLU A 107 37.51 5.17 -10.34
CA GLU A 107 38.97 5.06 -10.26
C GLU A 107 39.47 3.61 -10.36
N GLU A 108 40.74 3.43 -10.74
CA GLU A 108 41.42 2.13 -10.76
C GLU A 108 41.89 1.71 -9.35
N LEU A 109 40.96 1.25 -8.52
CA LEU A 109 41.21 0.95 -7.11
C LEU A 109 40.80 -0.48 -6.72
N GLY A 110 41.47 -1.00 -5.70
CA GLY A 110 41.13 -2.23 -4.99
C GLY A 110 40.56 -1.94 -3.60
N PHE A 111 39.55 -2.72 -3.20
CA PHE A 111 38.88 -2.61 -1.91
C PHE A 111 38.74 -4.00 -1.28
N ILE A 112 39.03 -4.12 0.01
CA ILE A 112 38.71 -5.32 0.79
C ILE A 112 37.44 -5.03 1.57
N ILE A 113 36.44 -5.91 1.44
CA ILE A 113 35.13 -5.78 2.08
C ILE A 113 34.90 -6.98 2.98
N ASP A 114 34.55 -6.71 4.22
CA ASP A 114 34.04 -7.71 5.14
C ASP A 114 32.60 -8.04 4.75
N SER A 115 32.44 -9.11 3.96
CA SER A 115 31.12 -9.54 3.50
C SER A 115 30.22 -10.08 4.61
N SER A 116 30.74 -10.35 5.82
CA SER A 116 29.91 -10.70 6.98
C SER A 116 29.13 -9.51 7.53
N LYS A 117 29.58 -8.28 7.24
CA LYS A 117 28.85 -7.04 7.57
C LYS A 117 27.74 -6.72 6.57
N LEU A 118 27.70 -7.42 5.44
CA LEU A 118 26.61 -7.32 4.48
C LEU A 118 25.52 -8.33 4.85
N GLN A 119 24.27 -7.86 4.97
CA GLN A 119 23.14 -8.76 5.27
C GLN A 119 22.95 -9.85 4.20
N PHE A 120 23.29 -9.54 2.94
CA PHE A 120 23.28 -10.50 1.85
C PHE A 120 24.56 -10.42 1.04
N ALA A 121 25.21 -11.57 0.82
CA ALA A 121 26.43 -11.65 0.00
C ALA A 121 26.26 -11.14 -1.45
N ALA A 122 25.03 -11.14 -1.98
CA ALA A 122 24.72 -10.61 -3.31
C ALA A 122 24.90 -9.07 -3.40
N ASP A 123 24.85 -8.38 -2.27
CA ASP A 123 24.90 -6.92 -2.19
C ASP A 123 26.32 -6.39 -2.44
N VAL A 124 27.33 -7.26 -2.43
CA VAL A 124 28.73 -6.96 -2.83
C VAL A 124 28.86 -6.40 -4.25
N THR A 125 27.81 -6.55 -5.08
CA THR A 125 27.76 -6.04 -6.46
C THR A 125 26.83 -4.85 -6.65
N CYS A 126 26.36 -4.23 -5.56
CA CYS A 126 25.53 -3.03 -5.54
C CYS A 126 26.40 -1.82 -5.21
N ASP A 127 27.21 -1.42 -6.19
CA ASP A 127 28.26 -0.40 -6.12
C ASP A 127 27.92 0.89 -6.88
N GLU A 128 26.68 1.02 -7.34
CA GLU A 128 26.15 2.25 -7.97
C GLU A 128 26.86 2.67 -9.28
N THR A 129 27.65 1.79 -9.87
CA THR A 129 28.36 2.04 -11.14
C THR A 129 27.58 1.58 -12.37
N GLY A 130 26.34 1.12 -12.23
CA GLY A 130 25.44 0.83 -13.35
C GLY A 130 25.29 -0.65 -13.71
N LYS A 131 25.29 -0.93 -15.03
CA LYS A 131 24.93 -2.25 -15.59
C LYS A 131 26.17 -2.97 -16.07
N TYR A 132 26.26 -4.25 -15.72
CA TYR A 132 27.32 -5.14 -16.18
C TYR A 132 26.76 -6.27 -17.05
N HIS A 133 27.56 -6.76 -17.98
CA HIS A 133 27.29 -8.00 -18.68
C HIS A 133 27.31 -9.20 -17.71
N ARG A 134 26.80 -10.35 -18.15
CA ARG A 134 26.93 -11.60 -17.39
C ARG A 134 28.42 -11.85 -17.12
N PRO A 135 28.81 -12.12 -15.85
CA PRO A 135 30.21 -12.25 -15.53
C PRO A 135 30.80 -13.54 -16.11
N SER A 136 32.02 -13.45 -16.60
CA SER A 136 32.86 -14.64 -16.78
C SER A 136 33.56 -14.95 -15.45
N TYR A 137 34.02 -16.19 -15.27
CA TYR A 137 34.71 -16.58 -14.05
C TYR A 137 35.95 -17.42 -14.33
N SER A 138 36.95 -17.32 -13.45
CA SER A 138 38.09 -18.24 -13.40
C SER A 138 38.32 -18.73 -11.97
N ARG A 139 38.87 -19.95 -11.84
CA ARG A 139 39.16 -20.60 -10.56
C ARG A 139 40.63 -21.00 -10.51
N CYS A 140 41.21 -20.97 -9.33
CA CYS A 140 42.59 -21.35 -9.10
C CYS A 140 42.73 -22.01 -7.73
N ALA A 141 43.29 -23.23 -7.69
CA ALA A 141 43.52 -23.96 -6.46
C ALA A 141 44.83 -23.49 -5.78
N LEU A 142 44.77 -23.31 -4.47
CA LEU A 142 45.81 -22.75 -3.62
C LEU A 142 45.96 -23.62 -2.38
N VAL A 143 47.16 -23.68 -1.83
CA VAL A 143 47.44 -24.30 -0.52
C VAL A 143 48.02 -23.25 0.40
N LEU A 144 47.49 -23.18 1.62
CA LEU A 144 48.10 -22.43 2.72
C LEU A 144 49.03 -23.36 3.50
N GLY A 145 50.33 -23.12 3.37
CA GLY A 145 51.36 -23.81 4.15
C GLY A 145 51.62 -23.15 5.50
N LYS A 146 52.60 -23.66 6.23
CA LYS A 146 53.11 -23.04 7.48
C LYS A 146 53.61 -21.61 7.22
N GLU A 147 53.57 -20.75 8.24
CA GLU A 147 54.02 -19.35 8.20
C GLU A 147 53.28 -18.45 7.18
N ASN A 148 51.96 -18.64 7.01
CA ASN A 148 51.12 -17.86 6.10
C ASN A 148 51.56 -17.90 4.62
N ASN A 149 52.31 -18.93 4.23
CA ASN A 149 52.80 -19.07 2.86
C ASN A 149 51.72 -19.71 1.96
N VAL A 150 51.06 -18.88 1.15
CA VAL A 150 50.14 -19.34 0.10
C VAL A 150 50.94 -19.79 -1.14
N LYS A 151 50.60 -20.95 -1.70
CA LYS A 151 51.18 -21.48 -2.96
C LYS A 151 50.09 -21.98 -3.90
N LEU A 152 50.38 -22.02 -5.19
CA LEU A 152 49.50 -22.64 -6.20
C LEU A 152 49.55 -24.17 -6.06
N LEU A 153 48.38 -24.81 -6.02
CA LEU A 153 48.30 -26.27 -6.07
C LEU A 153 48.52 -26.73 -7.51
N LYS A 154 49.58 -27.49 -7.77
CA LYS A 154 49.80 -28.15 -9.07
C LYS A 154 48.83 -29.33 -9.20
N GLN A 155 48.32 -29.57 -10.42
CA GLN A 155 47.41 -30.69 -10.68
C GLN A 155 48.05 -32.02 -10.23
N GLY A 156 47.37 -32.75 -9.35
CA GLY A 156 47.79 -34.08 -8.87
C GLY A 156 48.73 -34.10 -7.66
N GLY A 157 49.04 -32.97 -7.01
CA GLY A 157 49.86 -32.94 -5.79
C GLY A 157 49.06 -33.20 -4.52
N LEU A 158 49.56 -34.06 -3.62
CA LEU A 158 49.05 -34.20 -2.25
C LEU A 158 49.38 -32.94 -1.44
N SER A 159 48.38 -32.34 -0.80
CA SER A 159 48.52 -31.13 0.01
C SER A 159 48.92 -31.46 1.45
N GLY A 160 50.03 -30.86 1.91
CA GLY A 160 50.43 -30.89 3.32
C GLY A 160 49.85 -29.74 4.16
N GLY A 161 48.79 -29.06 3.66
CA GLY A 161 48.22 -27.84 4.26
C GLY A 161 46.80 -27.57 3.75
N ASP A 162 46.17 -26.50 4.24
CA ASP A 162 44.76 -26.18 3.95
C ASP A 162 44.55 -25.76 2.49
N GLU A 163 43.66 -26.46 1.78
CA GLU A 163 43.32 -26.16 0.39
C GLU A 163 42.25 -25.07 0.25
N TYR A 164 42.50 -24.13 -0.66
CA TYR A 164 41.59 -23.04 -1.01
C TYR A 164 41.41 -22.96 -2.53
N THR A 165 40.27 -22.43 -2.96
CA THR A 165 40.00 -22.06 -4.36
C THR A 165 39.75 -20.56 -4.44
N LEU A 166 40.60 -19.83 -5.16
CA LEU A 166 40.36 -18.44 -5.52
C LEU A 166 39.42 -18.38 -6.72
N LEU A 167 38.23 -17.83 -6.51
CA LEU A 167 37.24 -17.55 -7.54
C LEU A 167 37.32 -16.08 -7.96
N ARG A 168 37.51 -15.84 -9.25
CA ARG A 168 37.51 -14.50 -9.86
C ARG A 168 36.26 -14.35 -10.73
N ARG A 169 35.47 -13.31 -10.52
CA ARG A 169 34.31 -12.97 -11.36
C ARG A 169 34.55 -11.64 -12.05
N TYR A 170 34.57 -11.64 -13.38
CA TYR A 170 34.83 -10.45 -14.20
C TYR A 170 33.53 -9.88 -14.74
N TYR A 171 33.29 -8.61 -14.50
CA TYR A 171 32.10 -7.88 -14.91
C TYR A 171 32.52 -6.76 -15.87
N ALA A 172 32.26 -6.95 -17.17
CA ALA A 172 32.42 -5.89 -18.17
C ALA A 172 31.25 -4.90 -18.06
N HIS A 173 31.54 -3.60 -17.97
CA HIS A 173 30.49 -2.59 -17.90
C HIS A 173 29.77 -2.50 -19.26
N ARG A 174 28.44 -2.42 -19.21
CA ARG A 174 27.59 -2.53 -20.41
C ARG A 174 27.53 -1.23 -21.20
N ASP A 175 27.49 -0.12 -20.50
CA ASP A 175 27.22 1.20 -21.07
C ASP A 175 28.51 2.04 -21.24
N THR A 176 29.62 1.60 -20.63
CA THR A 176 30.95 2.23 -20.70
C THR A 176 31.97 1.16 -21.07
N PRO A 177 32.15 0.89 -22.38
CA PRO A 177 33.15 -0.04 -22.87
C PRO A 177 34.53 0.35 -22.32
N GLY A 178 35.29 -0.62 -21.83
CA GLY A 178 36.61 -0.38 -21.25
C GLY A 178 36.66 -0.32 -19.73
N PHE A 179 35.53 -0.09 -19.05
CA PHE A 179 35.45 -0.16 -17.59
C PHE A 179 35.05 -1.56 -17.09
N PHE A 180 35.77 -2.08 -16.10
CA PHE A 180 35.57 -3.43 -15.57
C PHE A 180 35.56 -3.44 -14.05
N ARG A 181 34.74 -4.34 -13.50
CA ARG A 181 34.78 -4.73 -12.09
C ARG A 181 35.19 -6.20 -11.99
N THR A 182 36.12 -6.52 -11.09
CA THR A 182 36.47 -7.90 -10.76
C THR A 182 36.26 -8.17 -9.29
N VAL A 183 35.56 -9.26 -8.96
CA VAL A 183 35.32 -9.71 -7.58
C VAL A 183 36.10 -10.99 -7.33
N TYR A 184 36.89 -11.00 -6.26
CA TYR A 184 37.75 -12.11 -5.84
C TYR A 184 37.25 -12.67 -4.52
N GLU A 185 37.00 -13.98 -4.49
CA GLU A 185 36.45 -14.70 -3.34
C GLU A 185 37.24 -15.99 -3.11
N LEU A 186 37.63 -16.26 -1.86
CA LEU A 186 38.26 -17.52 -1.48
C LEU A 186 37.21 -18.52 -1.02
N GLN A 187 37.33 -19.77 -1.49
CA GLN A 187 36.49 -20.88 -1.11
C GLN A 187 37.30 -22.05 -0.55
N ARG A 188 36.73 -22.82 0.36
CA ARG A 188 37.24 -24.09 0.89
C ARG A 188 36.09 -25.10 0.88
N ASP A 189 36.32 -26.28 0.34
CA ASP A 189 35.31 -27.34 0.19
C ASP A 189 34.00 -26.89 -0.49
N GLY A 190 34.11 -25.94 -1.43
CA GLY A 190 32.97 -25.36 -2.15
C GLY A 190 32.21 -24.25 -1.41
N TYR A 191 32.59 -23.92 -0.18
CA TYR A 191 32.01 -22.85 0.64
C TYR A 191 32.97 -21.67 0.77
N ARG A 192 32.46 -20.47 1.11
CA ARG A 192 33.31 -19.30 1.32
C ARG A 192 34.25 -19.54 2.51
N ALA A 193 35.55 -19.35 2.29
CA ALA A 193 36.60 -19.65 3.25
C ALA A 193 36.78 -18.59 4.33
N CYS A 194 36.56 -17.32 4.00
CA CYS A 194 36.72 -16.20 4.91
C CYS A 194 35.71 -15.09 4.57
N PRO A 195 35.38 -14.19 5.51
CA PRO A 195 34.39 -13.15 5.25
C PRO A 195 34.91 -12.06 4.31
N ASN A 196 36.22 -12.00 4.04
CA ASN A 196 36.81 -10.96 3.19
C ASN A 196 36.59 -11.25 1.70
N VAL A 197 36.16 -10.22 0.97
CA VAL A 197 36.04 -10.22 -0.49
C VAL A 197 36.81 -9.03 -1.03
N LEU A 198 37.59 -9.24 -2.09
CA LEU A 198 38.29 -8.15 -2.77
C LEU A 198 37.51 -7.73 -4.02
N ILE A 199 37.21 -6.45 -4.14
CA ILE A 199 36.67 -5.84 -5.36
C ILE A 199 37.75 -4.97 -5.98
N ARG A 200 37.89 -5.07 -7.31
CA ARG A 200 38.77 -4.22 -8.10
C ARG A 200 37.97 -3.54 -9.21
N TYR A 201 38.20 -2.25 -9.39
CA TYR A 201 37.80 -1.49 -10.57
C TYR A 201 39.02 -1.25 -11.46
N GLU A 202 38.88 -1.41 -12.78
CA GLU A 202 39.97 -1.20 -13.74
C GLU A 202 39.47 -0.64 -15.06
N TRP A 203 40.35 0.10 -15.73
CA TRP A 203 40.21 0.57 -17.10
C TRP A 203 41.14 -0.25 -18.02
N ARG A 204 40.54 -0.85 -19.05
CA ARG A 204 41.27 -1.61 -20.08
C ARG A 204 41.47 -0.83 -21.37
N THR A 205 40.81 0.31 -21.48
CA THR A 205 40.98 1.33 -22.51
C THR A 205 41.30 2.65 -21.82
N GLU A 206 41.36 3.73 -22.58
CA GLU A 206 41.44 5.09 -22.03
C GLU A 206 40.28 5.36 -21.04
N LYS A 207 40.61 6.04 -19.93
CA LYS A 207 39.64 6.40 -18.88
C LYS A 207 38.70 7.47 -19.42
N THR A 208 37.40 7.24 -19.29
CA THR A 208 36.35 8.18 -19.69
C THR A 208 35.34 8.35 -18.55
N ALA A 209 34.43 9.31 -18.67
CA ALA A 209 33.34 9.43 -17.71
C ALA A 209 32.42 8.18 -17.75
N LEU A 210 32.01 7.68 -16.57
CA LEU A 210 31.06 6.57 -16.51
C LEU A 210 29.70 6.99 -17.08
N ARG A 211 29.28 6.29 -18.13
CA ARG A 211 27.97 6.46 -18.76
C ARG A 211 26.97 5.48 -18.16
N LEU A 212 25.94 6.00 -17.50
CA LEU A 212 24.87 5.20 -16.90
C LEU A 212 23.57 5.42 -17.66
N THR A 213 23.02 4.39 -18.31
CA THR A 213 21.75 4.52 -19.05
C THR A 213 20.57 3.88 -18.32
N PRO A 214 19.33 4.28 -18.62
CA PRO A 214 18.12 3.67 -18.06
C PRO A 214 18.05 2.16 -18.30
N HIS A 215 17.19 1.48 -17.53
CA HIS A 215 16.93 0.05 -17.77
C HIS A 215 16.27 -0.13 -19.14
N GLY A 216 16.65 -1.15 -19.92
CA GLY A 216 16.20 -1.34 -21.32
C GLY A 216 14.70 -1.57 -21.56
N ASN A 217 13.88 -1.56 -20.49
CA ASN A 217 12.42 -1.62 -20.56
C ASN A 217 11.75 -0.27 -20.25
N SER A 218 12.54 0.75 -19.91
CA SER A 218 12.08 2.11 -19.71
C SER A 218 11.97 2.80 -21.06
N LYS A 219 10.75 3.22 -21.44
CA LYS A 219 10.49 3.97 -22.69
C LYS A 219 10.23 5.47 -22.45
N ARG A 220 10.18 5.91 -21.19
CA ARG A 220 9.74 7.27 -20.78
C ARG A 220 10.54 7.88 -19.63
N ASP A 221 11.39 7.10 -18.97
CA ASP A 221 12.13 7.52 -17.78
C ASP A 221 13.63 7.47 -18.10
N GLU A 222 14.26 8.64 -18.03
CA GLU A 222 15.67 8.91 -18.35
C GLU A 222 16.61 8.64 -17.17
N THR A 223 16.08 8.22 -16.02
CA THR A 223 16.92 7.99 -14.83
C THR A 223 17.90 6.83 -15.02
N PRO A 224 19.19 7.03 -14.65
CA PRO A 224 20.19 5.97 -14.66
C PRO A 224 19.77 4.74 -13.85
N TYR A 225 20.05 3.55 -14.40
CA TYR A 225 19.78 2.32 -13.65
C TYR A 225 20.80 2.10 -12.53
N ILE A 226 20.34 2.22 -11.29
CA ILE A 226 21.06 1.78 -10.09
C ILE A 226 20.46 0.45 -9.60
N ARG A 227 21.33 -0.53 -9.32
CA ARG A 227 20.92 -1.82 -8.78
C ARG A 227 20.55 -1.69 -7.30
N SER A 228 19.34 -2.08 -6.94
CA SER A 228 18.90 -2.13 -5.54
C SER A 228 19.50 -3.31 -4.78
N LYS A 229 19.86 -3.08 -3.50
CA LYS A 229 20.32 -4.12 -2.56
C LYS A 229 19.22 -5.15 -2.33
N LYS A 230 19.61 -6.41 -2.18
CA LYS A 230 18.74 -7.51 -1.77
C LYS A 230 18.18 -7.28 -0.37
N GLN A 231 18.94 -6.60 0.50
CA GLN A 231 18.45 -6.09 1.78
C GLN A 231 17.19 -5.23 1.63
N LEU A 232 17.25 -4.16 0.83
CA LEU A 232 16.08 -3.32 0.53
C LEU A 232 14.91 -4.16 -0.02
N LEU A 233 15.15 -5.00 -1.03
CA LEU A 233 14.08 -5.80 -1.63
C LEU A 233 13.46 -6.80 -0.64
N THR A 234 14.22 -7.25 0.35
CA THR A 234 13.74 -8.14 1.41
C THR A 234 12.97 -7.36 2.47
N SER A 235 13.44 -6.18 2.85
CA SER A 235 12.72 -5.26 3.76
C SER A 235 11.36 -4.87 3.17
N LEU A 236 11.28 -4.59 1.87
CA LEU A 236 10.01 -4.32 1.18
C LEU A 236 9.06 -5.52 1.26
N LYS A 237 9.57 -6.75 1.08
CA LYS A 237 8.78 -7.99 1.22
C LYS A 237 8.28 -8.24 2.64
N GLN A 238 9.04 -7.80 3.64
CA GLN A 238 8.76 -8.02 5.05
C GLN A 238 8.01 -6.83 5.69
N SER A 239 7.93 -5.70 4.99
CA SER A 239 7.24 -4.49 5.47
C SER A 239 5.78 -4.78 5.85
N SER A 240 5.28 -4.10 6.88
CA SER A 240 3.93 -4.28 7.39
C SER A 240 2.86 -4.02 6.32
N LYS A 241 1.75 -4.75 6.43
CA LYS A 241 0.54 -4.52 5.63
C LYS A 241 -0.09 -3.18 6.06
N GLY A 242 -0.74 -2.47 5.13
CA GLY A 242 -1.54 -1.28 5.43
C GLY A 242 -0.87 0.09 5.20
N LYS A 243 0.44 0.18 4.97
CA LYS A 243 1.08 1.47 4.61
C LYS A 243 1.08 1.71 3.10
N SER A 244 0.77 2.94 2.67
CA SER A 244 0.83 3.32 1.25
C SER A 244 2.26 3.21 0.70
N ALA A 245 2.40 3.00 -0.61
CA ALA A 245 3.72 2.92 -1.23
C ALA A 245 4.55 4.20 -1.02
N GLN A 246 3.91 5.37 -0.91
CA GLN A 246 4.62 6.62 -0.64
C GLN A 246 5.18 6.66 0.78
N VAL A 247 4.38 6.27 1.77
CA VAL A 247 4.81 6.25 3.18
C VAL A 247 5.98 5.29 3.35
N LYS A 248 5.91 4.10 2.74
CA LYS A 248 7.03 3.14 2.76
C LYS A 248 8.31 3.69 2.11
N MET A 249 8.20 4.45 1.02
CA MET A 249 9.37 5.08 0.40
C MET A 249 9.97 6.15 1.30
N ASN A 250 9.14 7.01 1.92
CA ASN A 250 9.61 8.05 2.83
C ASN A 250 10.31 7.43 4.05
N GLU A 251 9.69 6.44 4.70
CA GLU A 251 10.29 5.76 5.86
C GLU A 251 11.65 5.11 5.54
N ILE A 252 11.78 4.49 4.36
CA ILE A 252 13.05 3.90 3.92
C ILE A 252 14.08 5.00 3.62
N PHE A 253 13.65 6.09 2.99
CA PHE A 253 14.53 7.22 2.69
C PHE A 253 15.05 7.88 3.97
N ASP A 254 14.16 8.12 4.94
CA ASP A 254 14.50 8.71 6.24
C ASP A 254 15.41 7.77 7.05
N HIS A 255 15.11 6.46 7.08
CA HIS A 255 15.96 5.46 7.73
C HIS A 255 17.38 5.40 7.14
N GLU A 256 17.53 5.59 5.84
CA GLU A 256 18.86 5.61 5.19
C GLU A 256 19.60 6.94 5.36
N GLY A 257 19.04 7.91 6.09
CA GLY A 257 19.66 9.19 6.44
C GLY A 257 19.03 10.42 5.76
N GLY A 258 17.90 10.25 5.07
CA GLY A 258 17.17 11.36 4.45
C GLY A 258 17.97 12.09 3.37
N SER A 259 17.66 13.37 3.15
CA SER A 259 18.25 14.18 2.08
C SER A 259 19.75 14.48 2.27
N THR A 260 20.21 14.54 3.52
CA THR A 260 21.59 14.95 3.86
C THR A 260 22.49 13.79 4.27
N GLY A 261 21.91 12.67 4.73
CA GLY A 261 22.64 11.54 5.29
C GLY A 261 22.58 10.26 4.46
N ILE A 262 21.98 10.27 3.26
CA ILE A 262 21.81 9.04 2.47
C ILE A 262 23.13 8.33 2.17
N GLY A 263 23.29 7.14 2.76
CA GLY A 263 24.55 6.41 2.70
C GLY A 263 24.79 5.63 1.40
N SER A 264 23.73 5.22 0.70
CA SER A 264 23.77 4.63 -0.66
C SER A 264 22.39 4.64 -1.31
N PHE A 265 22.29 5.06 -2.57
CA PHE A 265 21.06 5.04 -3.36
C PHE A 265 20.58 3.61 -3.67
N SER A 266 21.47 2.62 -3.62
CA SER A 266 21.09 1.21 -3.74
C SER A 266 20.25 0.70 -2.55
N SER A 267 20.22 1.43 -1.43
CA SER A 267 19.42 1.08 -0.24
C SER A 267 18.01 1.68 -0.23
N VAL A 268 17.70 2.64 -1.11
CA VAL A 268 16.37 3.30 -1.13
C VAL A 268 15.51 2.82 -2.31
N ALA A 269 14.19 2.87 -2.12
CA ALA A 269 13.25 2.51 -3.16
C ALA A 269 13.23 3.57 -4.26
N ARG A 270 13.47 3.14 -5.51
CA ARG A 270 13.58 4.06 -6.66
C ARG A 270 12.25 4.67 -7.09
N ASN A 271 11.14 3.96 -6.87
CA ASN A 271 9.79 4.42 -7.18
C ASN A 271 8.71 3.52 -6.54
N ARG A 272 7.46 4.01 -6.53
CA ARG A 272 6.29 3.29 -6.02
C ARG A 272 6.11 1.92 -6.66
N ASN A 273 6.42 1.77 -7.95
CA ASN A 273 6.32 0.50 -8.66
C ASN A 273 7.27 -0.58 -8.12
N GLN A 274 8.45 -0.20 -7.63
CA GLN A 274 9.35 -1.13 -6.95
C GLN A 274 8.77 -1.60 -5.61
N VAL A 275 8.15 -0.69 -4.86
CA VAL A 275 7.44 -1.04 -3.61
C VAL A 275 6.30 -2.00 -3.89
N TYR A 276 5.46 -1.75 -4.89
CA TYR A 276 4.34 -2.64 -5.24
C TYR A 276 4.78 -4.04 -5.69
N ARG A 277 5.88 -4.14 -6.46
CA ARG A 277 6.39 -5.44 -6.96
C ARG A 277 6.98 -6.31 -5.87
N HIS A 278 7.57 -5.69 -4.85
CA HIS A 278 8.33 -6.38 -3.83
C HIS A 278 7.62 -6.43 -2.49
N SER A 279 6.57 -5.63 -2.25
CA SER A 279 5.71 -5.81 -1.07
C SER A 279 4.80 -7.02 -1.24
N PRO A 280 4.32 -7.64 -0.14
CA PRO A 280 3.29 -8.67 -0.21
C PRO A 280 2.10 -8.16 -1.04
N SER A 281 1.67 -8.94 -2.02
CA SER A 281 0.47 -8.61 -2.79
C SER A 281 -0.75 -8.64 -1.87
N GLU A 282 -1.48 -7.54 -1.83
CA GLU A 282 -2.84 -7.52 -1.30
C GLU A 282 -3.67 -8.54 -2.09
N LYS A 283 -4.18 -9.55 -1.39
CA LYS A 283 -5.59 -9.89 -1.62
C LYS A 283 -6.35 -8.91 -0.74
N LYS A 284 -6.97 -7.88 -1.33
CA LYS A 284 -7.94 -7.04 -0.61
C LYS A 284 -9.10 -7.93 -0.17
N GLY A 285 -8.96 -8.53 1.01
CA GLY A 285 -10.09 -8.91 1.84
C GLY A 285 -10.41 -7.71 2.70
N THR A 286 -11.69 -7.35 2.78
CA THR A 286 -12.17 -6.27 3.63
C THR A 286 -11.73 -6.49 5.07
N ASP A 287 -11.06 -5.51 5.68
CA ASP A 287 -10.79 -5.53 7.11
C ASP A 287 -11.92 -4.81 7.85
N PHE A 288 -13.01 -5.53 8.12
CA PHE A 288 -14.12 -4.98 8.90
C PHE A 288 -13.71 -4.65 10.34
N ASN A 289 -12.63 -5.23 10.88
CA ASN A 289 -12.13 -4.85 12.19
C ASN A 289 -11.63 -3.41 12.16
N ARG A 290 -10.92 -3.01 11.10
CA ARG A 290 -10.50 -1.62 10.91
C ARG A 290 -11.68 -0.65 10.85
N LEU A 291 -12.77 -1.00 10.15
CA LEU A 291 -13.98 -0.18 10.17
C LEU A 291 -14.61 -0.06 11.56
N MET A 292 -14.59 -1.15 12.34
CA MET A 292 -15.06 -1.14 13.72
C MET A 292 -14.14 -0.31 14.63
N GLU A 293 -12.83 -0.36 14.43
CA GLU A 293 -11.85 0.50 15.12
C GLU A 293 -12.12 1.98 14.82
N MET A 294 -12.33 2.33 13.55
CA MET A 294 -12.72 3.67 13.12
C MET A 294 -14.03 4.11 13.78
N ASN A 295 -15.01 3.20 13.92
CA ASN A 295 -16.24 3.47 14.64
C ASN A 295 -16.02 3.80 16.11
N VAL A 296 -15.29 2.94 16.82
CA VAL A 296 -15.04 3.07 18.26
C VAL A 296 -14.23 4.32 18.58
N SER A 297 -13.33 4.74 17.67
CA SER A 297 -12.57 6.00 17.80
C SER A 297 -13.47 7.24 17.82
N GLY A 298 -14.71 7.13 17.34
CA GLY A 298 -15.68 8.23 17.25
C GLY A 298 -15.39 9.21 16.12
N GLY A 299 -14.55 8.84 15.14
CA GLY A 299 -14.22 9.65 13.98
C GLY A 299 -15.33 9.68 12.90
N PHE A 300 -14.93 9.69 11.63
CA PHE A 300 -15.86 9.80 10.50
C PHE A 300 -16.80 8.60 10.33
N VAL A 301 -16.38 7.40 10.76
CA VAL A 301 -17.24 6.21 10.79
C VAL A 301 -18.10 6.25 12.05
N ARG A 302 -19.42 6.32 11.91
CA ARG A 302 -20.34 6.60 13.04
C ARG A 302 -21.15 5.40 13.48
N SER A 303 -21.48 4.51 12.54
CA SER A 303 -22.13 3.24 12.86
C SER A 303 -21.68 2.14 11.90
N VAL A 304 -21.52 0.91 12.39
CA VAL A 304 -21.27 -0.29 11.57
C VAL A 304 -22.17 -1.40 12.09
N GLU A 305 -22.94 -2.02 11.20
CA GLU A 305 -23.88 -3.08 11.54
C GLU A 305 -23.78 -4.22 10.53
N PHE A 306 -23.98 -5.45 11.00
CA PHE A 306 -24.09 -6.65 10.15
C PHE A 306 -25.49 -7.22 10.27
N THR A 307 -26.19 -7.28 9.16
CA THR A 307 -27.51 -7.94 9.08
C THR A 307 -27.32 -9.33 8.49
N ASN A 308 -27.97 -10.35 9.05
CA ASN A 308 -27.93 -11.70 8.50
C ASN A 308 -29.17 -11.94 7.63
N ASP A 309 -28.96 -12.48 6.44
CA ASP A 309 -30.03 -13.14 5.70
C ASP A 309 -29.91 -14.64 5.88
N ASP A 310 -31.05 -15.31 6.07
CA ASP A 310 -31.15 -16.76 6.08
C ASP A 310 -30.48 -17.32 4.82
N GLY A 311 -29.27 -17.88 4.98
CA GLY A 311 -28.51 -18.57 3.95
C GLY A 311 -27.61 -17.72 3.03
N LYS A 312 -27.49 -16.39 3.18
CA LYS A 312 -26.63 -15.55 2.31
C LYS A 312 -25.41 -14.89 3.01
N GLY A 313 -25.24 -15.14 4.30
CA GLY A 313 -24.14 -14.58 5.09
C GLY A 313 -24.39 -13.13 5.55
N PRO A 314 -23.43 -12.53 6.26
CA PRO A 314 -23.59 -11.19 6.84
C PRO A 314 -23.52 -10.10 5.76
N ASN A 315 -24.49 -9.20 5.79
CA ASN A 315 -24.61 -8.00 4.96
C ASN A 315 -24.22 -6.77 5.80
N PRO A 316 -22.99 -6.25 5.63
CA PRO A 316 -22.54 -5.05 6.33
C PRO A 316 -23.24 -3.80 5.81
N ARG A 317 -23.47 -2.85 6.72
CA ARG A 317 -23.84 -1.46 6.42
C ARG A 317 -23.18 -0.51 7.42
N CYS A 318 -22.66 0.63 6.95
CA CYS A 318 -22.09 1.65 7.84
C CYS A 318 -22.50 3.06 7.44
N CYS A 319 -22.73 3.91 8.44
CA CYS A 319 -23.04 5.32 8.27
C CYS A 319 -21.80 6.16 8.62
N LEU A 320 -21.48 7.12 7.76
CA LEU A 320 -20.28 7.96 7.82
C LEU A 320 -20.68 9.44 7.78
N TYR A 321 -20.16 10.24 8.69
CA TYR A 321 -20.30 11.71 8.67
C TYR A 321 -19.37 12.39 9.69
N THR A 322 -19.00 13.64 9.41
CA THR A 322 -18.38 14.53 10.42
C THR A 322 -19.46 15.27 11.22
N ASP A 323 -19.12 15.75 12.41
CA ASP A 323 -20.05 16.58 13.20
C ASP A 323 -20.40 17.88 12.46
N LYS A 324 -19.44 18.43 11.71
CA LYS A 324 -19.66 19.59 10.87
C LYS A 324 -20.72 19.39 9.80
N GLN A 325 -20.76 18.24 9.13
CA GLN A 325 -21.84 17.91 8.18
C GLN A 325 -23.21 17.91 8.86
N ILE A 326 -23.31 17.44 10.10
CA ILE A 326 -24.56 17.44 10.87
C ILE A 326 -24.93 18.86 11.31
N ALA A 327 -23.98 19.67 11.75
CA ALA A 327 -24.19 21.07 12.08
C ALA A 327 -24.70 21.87 10.87
N ASP A 328 -24.11 21.65 9.69
CA ASP A 328 -24.52 22.29 8.45
C ASP A 328 -25.94 21.87 8.04
N ILE A 329 -26.30 20.60 8.20
CA ILE A 329 -27.67 20.14 7.95
C ILE A 329 -28.65 20.80 8.94
N LYS A 330 -28.29 20.91 10.23
CA LYS A 330 -29.12 21.62 11.21
C LYS A 330 -29.34 23.09 10.79
N LYS A 331 -28.32 23.75 10.28
CA LYS A 331 -28.38 25.16 9.86
C LYS A 331 -29.08 25.38 8.52
N HIS A 332 -28.83 24.51 7.55
CA HIS A 332 -29.20 24.75 6.16
C HIS A 332 -30.42 23.95 5.69
N CYS A 333 -30.79 22.85 6.36
CA CYS A 333 -31.85 21.95 5.88
C CYS A 333 -33.08 21.87 6.80
N ILE A 334 -33.02 22.34 8.05
CA ILE A 334 -34.20 22.37 8.93
C ILE A 334 -35.28 23.30 8.36
N ASP A 335 -34.89 24.52 7.98
CA ASP A 335 -35.78 25.55 7.41
C ASP A 335 -35.28 26.08 6.05
N GLY A 336 -34.54 25.27 5.29
CA GLY A 336 -33.84 25.74 4.10
C GLY A 336 -33.74 24.74 2.96
N SER A 337 -32.53 24.51 2.48
CA SER A 337 -32.17 23.66 1.35
C SER A 337 -32.73 22.23 1.48
N VAL A 338 -33.28 21.71 0.38
CA VAL A 338 -33.68 20.30 0.25
C VAL A 338 -32.47 19.38 0.44
N LEU A 339 -32.57 18.41 1.36
CA LEU A 339 -31.55 17.38 1.53
C LEU A 339 -31.77 16.26 0.51
N THR A 340 -30.84 16.07 -0.42
CA THR A 340 -31.02 15.13 -1.55
C THR A 340 -30.21 13.86 -1.35
N PHE A 341 -30.82 12.70 -1.58
CA PHE A 341 -30.19 11.38 -1.44
C PHE A 341 -30.08 10.66 -2.80
N ASP A 342 -28.92 10.08 -3.08
CA ASP A 342 -28.68 9.32 -4.30
C ASP A 342 -27.70 8.16 -4.07
N ALA A 343 -27.93 7.03 -4.75
CA ALA A 343 -27.15 5.80 -4.58
C ALA A 343 -26.29 5.49 -5.82
N THR A 344 -24.97 5.41 -5.64
CA THR A 344 -23.98 5.06 -6.67
C THR A 344 -23.28 3.72 -6.38
N PHE A 345 -22.74 3.10 -7.44
CA PHE A 345 -22.24 1.72 -7.45
C PHE A 345 -20.76 1.60 -7.83
N ASP A 346 -20.13 2.67 -8.32
CA ASP A 346 -18.83 2.57 -9.01
C ASP A 346 -17.62 2.55 -8.06
N LEU A 347 -17.86 2.64 -6.75
CA LEU A 347 -16.81 2.85 -5.73
C LEU A 347 -16.32 1.56 -5.07
N GLY A 348 -16.90 0.39 -5.39
CA GLY A 348 -16.47 -0.89 -4.84
C GLY A 348 -17.50 -2.00 -5.01
N LYS A 349 -17.39 -3.05 -4.19
CA LYS A 349 -18.38 -4.15 -4.12
C LYS A 349 -19.51 -3.84 -3.13
N MET A 350 -19.90 -2.58 -3.06
CA MET A 350 -20.90 -2.06 -2.15
C MET A 350 -21.59 -0.88 -2.83
N TYR A 351 -22.81 -0.62 -2.41
CA TYR A 351 -23.53 0.59 -2.75
C TYR A 351 -23.05 1.73 -1.85
N VAL A 352 -23.04 2.93 -2.41
CA VAL A 352 -22.75 4.17 -1.68
C VAL A 352 -23.93 5.10 -1.87
N THR A 353 -24.67 5.38 -0.81
CA THR A 353 -25.72 6.40 -0.83
C THR A 353 -25.21 7.64 -0.13
N ILE A 354 -25.19 8.77 -0.84
CA ILE A 354 -24.72 10.05 -0.31
C ILE A 354 -25.89 11.02 -0.21
N ALA A 355 -25.98 11.69 0.94
CA ALA A 355 -26.79 12.87 1.08
C ALA A 355 -26.03 14.09 0.53
N SER A 356 -26.73 15.09 0.01
CA SER A 356 -26.13 16.33 -0.48
C SER A 356 -27.06 17.51 -0.23
N TYR A 357 -26.46 18.69 0.01
CA TYR A 357 -27.20 19.91 0.33
C TYR A 357 -26.50 21.14 -0.24
N ARG A 358 -27.24 22.23 -0.40
CA ARG A 358 -26.71 23.54 -0.84
C ARG A 358 -26.36 24.40 0.38
N HIS A 359 -25.10 24.78 0.50
CA HIS A 359 -24.59 25.64 1.58
C HIS A 359 -24.89 27.11 1.29
N GLN A 360 -25.60 27.78 2.21
CA GLN A 360 -26.13 29.13 1.95
C GLN A 360 -25.07 30.24 2.03
N GLY A 361 -23.96 30.02 2.75
CA GLY A 361 -22.90 31.01 2.91
C GLY A 361 -21.96 31.22 1.71
N PHE A 362 -21.93 30.31 0.73
CA PHE A 362 -20.97 30.35 -0.39
C PHE A 362 -21.66 30.07 -1.72
N VAL A 363 -21.13 30.64 -2.81
CA VAL A 363 -21.64 30.42 -4.18
C VAL A 363 -20.50 30.09 -5.14
N ASN A 364 -20.83 29.39 -6.24
CA ASN A 364 -19.89 29.08 -7.30
C ASN A 364 -19.67 30.31 -8.21
N LYS A 365 -18.42 30.61 -8.57
CA LYS A 365 -18.10 31.75 -9.46
C LYS A 365 -18.70 31.60 -10.87
N THR A 366 -18.86 30.38 -11.36
CA THR A 366 -19.26 30.12 -12.76
C THR A 366 -20.75 30.21 -13.02
N ASN A 367 -21.58 29.72 -12.10
CA ASN A 367 -23.03 29.63 -12.29
C ASN A 367 -23.84 30.37 -11.21
N GLU A 368 -23.15 31.02 -10.27
CA GLU A 368 -23.71 31.80 -9.15
C GLU A 368 -24.66 31.05 -8.21
N LYS A 369 -24.75 29.72 -8.35
CA LYS A 369 -25.53 28.87 -7.44
C LYS A 369 -24.75 28.64 -6.15
N ASN A 370 -25.47 28.50 -5.04
CA ASN A 370 -24.96 28.08 -3.75
C ASN A 370 -24.07 26.85 -3.86
N VAL A 371 -23.00 26.77 -3.08
CA VAL A 371 -22.06 25.64 -3.16
C VAL A 371 -22.74 24.35 -2.74
N LEU A 372 -22.52 23.29 -3.52
CA LEU A 372 -23.05 21.98 -3.26
C LEU A 372 -22.07 21.21 -2.36
N MET A 373 -22.56 20.72 -1.23
CA MET A 373 -21.77 20.03 -0.22
C MET A 373 -22.22 18.58 -0.03
N PRO A 374 -21.28 17.64 0.23
CA PRO A 374 -21.63 16.30 0.64
C PRO A 374 -22.14 16.30 2.09
N GLY A 375 -23.25 15.61 2.33
CA GLY A 375 -23.78 15.27 3.64
C GLY A 375 -23.38 13.86 4.08
N PRO A 376 -24.11 13.25 5.05
CA PRO A 376 -23.90 11.90 5.50
C PRO A 376 -23.87 10.87 4.37
N ILE A 377 -23.09 9.81 4.56
CA ILE A 377 -22.86 8.75 3.57
C ILE A 377 -23.20 7.40 4.18
N LEU A 378 -23.83 6.53 3.40
CA LEU A 378 -24.13 5.15 3.73
C LEU A 378 -23.36 4.23 2.79
N LEU A 379 -22.52 3.35 3.34
CA LEU A 379 -21.99 2.20 2.63
C LEU A 379 -22.85 0.98 2.95
N HIS A 380 -23.32 0.25 1.94
CA HIS A 380 -24.26 -0.85 2.16
C HIS A 380 -24.21 -1.93 1.06
N CYS A 381 -24.80 -3.09 1.34
CA CYS A 381 -24.92 -4.19 0.38
C CYS A 381 -26.31 -4.35 -0.23
N LYS A 382 -27.32 -3.57 0.20
CA LYS A 382 -28.72 -3.79 -0.16
C LYS A 382 -29.50 -2.49 -0.36
N LYS A 383 -30.29 -2.47 -1.42
CA LYS A 383 -31.23 -1.39 -1.75
C LYS A 383 -32.65 -1.70 -1.26
N ASP A 384 -32.82 -1.92 0.05
CA ASP A 384 -34.10 -2.23 0.68
C ASP A 384 -34.53 -1.19 1.73
N ILE A 385 -35.82 -1.21 2.09
CA ILE A 385 -36.42 -0.23 3.00
C ILE A 385 -35.67 -0.20 4.34
N GLU A 386 -35.28 -1.36 4.86
CA GLU A 386 -34.64 -1.46 6.16
C GLU A 386 -33.23 -0.88 6.17
N THR A 387 -32.49 -1.00 5.07
CA THR A 387 -31.17 -0.38 4.92
C THR A 387 -31.26 1.14 4.91
N TYR A 388 -32.26 1.70 4.22
CA TYR A 388 -32.45 3.15 4.22
C TYR A 388 -33.10 3.68 5.50
N ARG A 389 -33.94 2.89 6.17
CA ARG A 389 -34.45 3.19 7.53
C ARG A 389 -33.31 3.26 8.54
N TYR A 390 -32.36 2.32 8.47
CA TYR A 390 -31.15 2.39 9.28
C TYR A 390 -30.42 3.72 9.05
N PHE A 391 -30.23 4.13 7.80
CA PHE A 391 -29.55 5.38 7.48
C PHE A 391 -30.30 6.60 8.04
N GLY A 392 -31.61 6.68 7.81
CA GLY A 392 -32.46 7.75 8.35
C GLY A 392 -32.44 7.81 9.88
N ASN A 393 -32.38 6.67 10.57
CA ASN A 393 -32.26 6.62 12.03
C ASN A 393 -30.91 7.14 12.53
N GLN A 394 -29.80 6.81 11.86
CA GLN A 394 -28.48 7.34 12.22
C GLN A 394 -28.42 8.85 12.06
N ILE A 395 -28.97 9.38 10.96
CA ILE A 395 -29.08 10.82 10.74
C ILE A 395 -30.01 11.45 11.77
N SER A 396 -31.19 10.87 12.02
CA SER A 396 -32.16 11.38 13.01
C SER A 396 -31.54 11.48 14.40
N LYS A 397 -30.77 10.46 14.81
CA LYS A 397 -30.05 10.47 16.08
C LYS A 397 -29.04 11.62 16.16
N ALA A 398 -28.25 11.85 15.10
CA ALA A 398 -27.27 12.93 15.06
C ALA A 398 -27.92 14.33 15.03
N LEU A 399 -29.13 14.41 14.45
CA LEU A 399 -29.95 15.61 14.42
C LEU A 399 -30.74 15.86 15.70
N ASP A 400 -30.58 15.04 16.74
CA ASP A 400 -31.40 15.08 17.97
C ASP A 400 -32.91 14.97 17.66
N ASN A 401 -33.24 14.17 16.65
CA ASN A 401 -34.59 14.01 16.08
C ASN A 401 -35.23 15.31 15.58
N LYS A 402 -34.45 16.37 15.33
CA LYS A 402 -34.96 17.59 14.69
C LYS A 402 -35.46 17.26 13.29
N LYS A 403 -36.63 17.82 12.96
CA LYS A 403 -37.29 17.62 11.68
C LYS A 403 -36.56 18.38 10.57
N ILE A 404 -36.42 17.75 9.41
CA ILE A 404 -35.97 18.40 8.17
C ILE A 404 -37.20 18.94 7.41
N SER A 405 -37.11 20.10 6.76
CA SER A 405 -38.24 20.66 5.99
C SER A 405 -38.62 19.77 4.82
N ALA A 406 -37.64 19.49 3.95
CA ALA A 406 -37.83 18.73 2.73
C ALA A 406 -36.60 17.87 2.40
N PHE A 407 -36.84 16.72 1.79
CA PHE A 407 -35.80 15.85 1.24
C PHE A 407 -36.20 15.33 -0.14
N GLY A 408 -35.21 14.98 -0.97
CA GLY A 408 -35.47 14.57 -2.34
C GLY A 408 -34.72 13.31 -2.77
N THR A 409 -35.31 12.56 -3.70
CA THR A 409 -34.76 11.31 -4.25
C THR A 409 -35.02 11.17 -5.75
N ASP A 410 -34.37 10.19 -6.38
CA ASP A 410 -34.53 9.86 -7.80
C ASP A 410 -35.83 9.07 -8.13
N GLY A 411 -36.55 8.60 -7.11
CA GLY A 411 -37.74 7.76 -7.25
C GLY A 411 -37.62 6.33 -6.72
N GLU A 412 -36.48 5.96 -6.14
CA GLU A 412 -36.33 4.65 -5.51
C GLU A 412 -37.26 4.46 -4.30
N LYS A 413 -38.31 3.64 -4.48
CA LYS A 413 -39.34 3.40 -3.45
C LYS A 413 -38.80 2.92 -2.12
N ALA A 414 -37.77 2.07 -2.13
CA ALA A 414 -37.14 1.60 -0.90
C ALA A 414 -36.49 2.74 -0.10
N MET A 415 -35.87 3.70 -0.81
CA MET A 415 -35.13 4.79 -0.22
C MET A 415 -36.03 5.79 0.49
N TYR A 416 -36.98 6.39 -0.24
CA TYR A 416 -37.82 7.42 0.36
C TYR A 416 -38.75 6.85 1.44
N LYS A 417 -39.27 5.63 1.27
CA LYS A 417 -40.09 4.99 2.32
C LYS A 417 -39.27 4.69 3.57
N GLY A 418 -38.06 4.13 3.41
CA GLY A 418 -37.17 3.85 4.53
C GLY A 418 -36.82 5.11 5.32
N LEU A 419 -36.50 6.20 4.63
CA LEU A 419 -36.26 7.50 5.27
C LEU A 419 -37.51 8.04 5.97
N GLN A 420 -38.68 8.04 5.33
CA GLN A 420 -39.96 8.52 5.90
C GLN A 420 -40.43 7.76 7.14
N GLU A 421 -39.88 6.60 7.45
CA GLU A 421 -40.20 5.89 8.69
C GLU A 421 -39.42 6.41 9.91
N THR A 422 -38.50 7.37 9.72
CA THR A 422 -37.56 7.84 10.75
C THR A 422 -37.91 9.24 11.26
N ASN A 423 -37.56 9.55 12.51
CA ASN A 423 -38.07 10.72 13.22
C ASN A 423 -37.86 12.06 12.50
N SER A 424 -36.66 12.29 11.96
CA SER A 424 -36.34 13.55 11.28
C SER A 424 -37.02 13.72 9.93
N PHE A 425 -37.54 12.64 9.33
CA PHE A 425 -38.05 12.59 7.95
C PHE A 425 -39.54 12.24 7.84
N LYS A 426 -40.16 11.67 8.88
CA LYS A 426 -41.54 11.16 8.86
C LYS A 426 -42.61 12.17 8.48
N GLN A 427 -42.34 13.45 8.70
CA GLN A 427 -43.26 14.54 8.35
C GLN A 427 -42.61 15.56 7.40
N SER A 428 -41.47 15.22 6.82
CA SER A 428 -40.77 16.07 5.87
C SER A 428 -41.40 15.95 4.49
N ASP A 429 -41.39 17.06 3.76
CA ASP A 429 -41.87 17.08 2.38
C ASP A 429 -40.92 16.29 1.48
N HIS A 430 -41.44 15.24 0.83
CA HIS A 430 -40.64 14.43 -0.09
C HIS A 430 -40.77 14.96 -1.51
N LEU A 431 -39.64 15.20 -2.18
CA LEU A 431 -39.59 15.63 -3.57
C LEU A 431 -39.05 14.55 -4.49
N LEU A 432 -39.75 14.28 -5.59
CA LEU A 432 -39.30 13.36 -6.63
C LEU A 432 -38.63 14.09 -7.79
N CYS A 433 -37.50 13.55 -8.24
CA CYS A 433 -36.80 14.07 -9.40
C CYS A 433 -37.69 14.05 -10.65
N MET A 434 -38.01 15.23 -11.17
CA MET A 434 -38.88 15.36 -12.35
C MET A 434 -38.24 14.78 -13.61
N LEU A 435 -36.92 14.83 -13.74
CA LEU A 435 -36.21 14.27 -14.90
C LEU A 435 -36.31 12.75 -14.93
N HIS A 436 -36.04 12.08 -13.80
CA HIS A 436 -36.18 10.63 -13.71
C HIS A 436 -37.64 10.19 -13.87
N HIS A 437 -38.59 10.90 -13.26
CA HIS A 437 -40.01 10.61 -13.46
C HIS A 437 -40.42 10.77 -14.94
N ARG A 438 -39.96 11.84 -15.61
CA ARG A 438 -40.18 12.09 -17.05
C ARG A 438 -39.62 10.96 -17.92
N GLN A 439 -38.39 10.52 -17.66
CA GLN A 439 -37.77 9.41 -18.39
C GLN A 439 -38.53 8.09 -18.22
N ASN A 440 -39.06 7.82 -17.03
CA ASN A 440 -39.90 6.63 -16.78
C ASN A 440 -41.20 6.67 -17.58
N VAL A 441 -41.86 7.82 -17.63
CA VAL A 441 -43.08 8.03 -18.42
C VAL A 441 -42.80 7.92 -19.92
N ASP A 442 -41.74 8.57 -20.41
CA ASP A 442 -41.31 8.48 -21.80
C ASP A 442 -40.96 7.04 -22.20
N SER A 443 -40.20 6.32 -21.36
CA SER A 443 -39.90 4.89 -21.58
C SER A 443 -41.16 4.03 -21.69
N LYS A 444 -42.24 4.38 -20.98
CA LYS A 444 -43.51 3.68 -21.12
C LYS A 444 -44.22 4.02 -22.42
N LEU A 445 -44.25 5.29 -22.82
CA LEU A 445 -44.80 5.73 -24.11
C LEU A 445 -44.11 5.02 -25.28
N GLN A 446 -42.78 4.97 -25.25
CA GLN A 446 -41.99 4.24 -26.25
C GLN A 446 -42.34 2.74 -26.30
N LYS A 447 -42.56 2.10 -25.14
CA LYS A 447 -43.00 0.69 -25.07
C LYS A 447 -44.41 0.45 -25.61
N LEU A 448 -45.30 1.43 -25.51
CA LEU A 448 -46.64 1.38 -26.09
C LEU A 448 -46.63 1.71 -27.60
N GLY A 449 -45.53 2.27 -28.11
CA GLY A 449 -45.36 2.62 -29.52
C GLY A 449 -45.67 4.07 -29.84
N VAL A 450 -45.94 4.91 -28.83
CA VAL A 450 -46.21 6.35 -28.98
C VAL A 450 -44.87 7.08 -29.10
N LYS A 451 -44.59 7.67 -30.26
CA LYS A 451 -43.35 8.37 -30.58
C LYS A 451 -43.60 9.83 -30.96
N ASN A 452 -44.47 10.07 -31.93
CA ASN A 452 -44.77 11.39 -32.49
C ASN A 452 -45.57 12.25 -31.51
N ASN A 453 -46.51 11.63 -30.78
CA ASN A 453 -47.33 12.31 -29.79
C ASN A 453 -46.72 12.29 -28.37
N ALA A 454 -45.59 11.60 -28.16
CA ALA A 454 -44.98 11.46 -26.84
C ALA A 454 -44.66 12.82 -26.20
N ASP A 455 -44.10 13.75 -26.96
CA ASP A 455 -43.73 15.07 -26.43
C ASP A 455 -44.97 15.89 -26.02
N LYS A 456 -46.09 15.79 -26.74
CA LYS A 456 -47.36 16.44 -26.35
C LYS A 456 -47.85 15.91 -25.01
N ILE A 457 -47.81 14.59 -24.82
CA ILE A 457 -48.19 13.93 -23.57
C ILE A 457 -47.26 14.37 -22.44
N LEU A 458 -45.94 14.35 -22.65
CA LEU A 458 -44.97 14.77 -21.64
C LEU A 458 -45.15 16.26 -21.25
N ARG A 459 -45.36 17.16 -22.22
CA ARG A 459 -45.64 18.58 -21.95
C ARG A 459 -46.90 18.78 -21.12
N SER A 460 -47.96 18.01 -21.38
CA SER A 460 -49.19 18.11 -20.58
C SER A 460 -48.99 17.72 -19.10
N ILE A 461 -48.01 16.86 -18.81
CA ILE A 461 -47.69 16.42 -17.44
C ILE A 461 -46.74 17.41 -16.76
N TYR A 462 -45.60 17.72 -17.39
CA TYR A 462 -44.49 18.46 -16.77
C TYR A 462 -44.44 19.96 -17.09
N GLY A 463 -45.33 20.41 -17.96
CA GLY A 463 -45.27 21.73 -18.57
C GLY A 463 -44.09 21.86 -19.54
N GLU A 464 -43.93 23.05 -20.09
CA GLU A 464 -42.84 23.39 -21.00
C GLU A 464 -42.37 24.82 -20.75
N GLN A 465 -41.08 25.07 -20.92
CA GLN A 465 -40.58 26.44 -21.03
C GLN A 465 -40.42 26.76 -22.52
N VAL A 466 -41.19 27.73 -23.03
CA VAL A 466 -41.09 28.20 -24.42
C VAL A 466 -40.66 29.66 -24.39
N LYS A 467 -39.39 29.92 -24.72
CA LYS A 467 -38.75 31.24 -24.56
C LYS A 467 -38.90 31.72 -23.11
N GLU A 468 -39.51 32.88 -22.88
CA GLU A 468 -39.73 33.45 -21.55
C GLU A 468 -41.04 32.98 -20.90
N THR A 469 -41.92 32.30 -21.65
CA THR A 469 -43.22 31.86 -21.14
C THR A 469 -43.17 30.40 -20.69
N ARG A 470 -43.51 30.17 -19.42
CA ARG A 470 -43.72 28.82 -18.86
C ARG A 470 -45.16 28.40 -19.12
N HIS A 471 -45.35 27.29 -19.84
CA HIS A 471 -46.64 26.60 -19.96
C HIS A 471 -46.77 25.60 -18.82
N GLU A 472 -47.83 25.72 -18.01
CA GLU A 472 -48.11 24.84 -16.89
C GLU A 472 -48.56 23.45 -17.36
N GLY A 473 -48.09 22.41 -16.67
CA GLY A 473 -48.61 21.05 -16.83
C GLY A 473 -49.28 20.56 -15.54
N LEU A 474 -49.69 19.30 -15.51
CA LEU A 474 -50.31 18.69 -14.31
C LEU A 474 -49.48 18.89 -13.03
N VAL A 475 -48.14 18.81 -13.09
CA VAL A 475 -47.25 19.03 -11.93
C VAL A 475 -47.29 20.47 -11.39
N ASP A 476 -47.82 21.42 -12.15
CA ASP A 476 -47.93 22.83 -11.80
C ASP A 476 -49.30 23.17 -11.17
N SER A 477 -50.19 22.18 -10.99
CA SER A 477 -51.48 22.35 -10.30
C SER A 477 -51.28 22.90 -8.88
N SER A 478 -52.12 23.85 -8.48
CA SER A 478 -52.07 24.54 -7.18
C SER A 478 -52.80 23.78 -6.08
N THR A 479 -53.66 22.82 -6.43
CA THR A 479 -54.37 21.94 -5.48
C THR A 479 -54.47 20.52 -6.00
N GLU A 480 -54.69 19.55 -5.09
CA GLU A 480 -54.97 18.16 -5.49
C GLU A 480 -56.26 18.05 -6.32
N LYS A 481 -57.26 18.90 -6.04
CA LYS A 481 -58.52 18.93 -6.79
C LYS A 481 -58.29 19.35 -8.25
N GLU A 482 -57.56 20.45 -8.44
CA GLU A 482 -57.17 20.93 -9.77
C GLU A 482 -56.35 19.88 -10.53
N TYR A 483 -55.43 19.19 -9.83
CA TYR A 483 -54.68 18.09 -10.42
C TYR A 483 -55.60 16.95 -10.90
N GLU A 484 -56.57 16.53 -10.09
CA GLU A 484 -57.47 15.42 -10.45
C GLU A 484 -58.40 15.79 -11.62
N GLU A 485 -58.96 17.01 -11.61
CA GLU A 485 -59.75 17.54 -12.72
C GLU A 485 -58.93 17.62 -14.02
N GLY A 486 -57.71 18.13 -13.92
CA GLY A 486 -56.75 18.17 -15.03
C GLY A 486 -56.37 16.78 -15.53
N LEU A 487 -56.11 15.84 -14.62
CA LEU A 487 -55.75 14.46 -14.96
C LEU A 487 -56.88 13.77 -15.71
N GLN A 488 -58.13 13.93 -15.25
CA GLN A 488 -59.29 13.36 -15.91
C GLN A 488 -59.46 13.93 -17.33
N PHE A 489 -59.31 15.24 -17.50
CA PHE A 489 -59.35 15.90 -18.80
C PHE A 489 -58.26 15.36 -19.75
N TRP A 490 -57.02 15.27 -19.26
CA TRP A 490 -55.88 14.83 -20.08
C TRP A 490 -55.91 13.34 -20.38
N CYS A 491 -56.47 12.48 -19.52
CA CYS A 491 -56.58 11.05 -19.78
C CYS A 491 -57.35 10.79 -21.09
N THR A 492 -58.50 11.43 -21.29
CA THR A 492 -59.28 11.28 -22.53
C THR A 492 -58.47 11.69 -23.77
N ARG A 493 -57.68 12.76 -23.65
CA ARG A 493 -56.87 13.26 -24.75
C ARG A 493 -55.63 12.40 -25.03
N TRP A 494 -55.02 11.84 -23.99
CA TRP A 494 -53.92 10.89 -24.15
C TRP A 494 -54.40 9.62 -24.83
N ASP A 495 -55.59 9.13 -24.47
CA ASP A 495 -56.19 7.96 -25.10
C ASP A 495 -56.39 8.18 -26.60
N SER A 496 -56.98 9.31 -27.01
CA SER A 496 -57.12 9.65 -28.43
C SER A 496 -55.76 9.78 -29.16
N LEU A 497 -54.75 10.39 -28.52
CA LEU A 497 -53.42 10.55 -29.14
C LEU A 497 -52.67 9.21 -29.30
N GLU A 498 -52.85 8.28 -28.38
CA GLU A 498 -52.28 6.93 -28.45
C GLU A 498 -52.99 6.10 -29.53
N GLU A 499 -54.33 6.14 -29.57
CA GLU A 499 -55.13 5.42 -30.56
C GLU A 499 -54.85 5.91 -31.99
N GLU A 500 -54.82 7.23 -32.20
CA GLU A 500 -54.52 7.86 -33.49
C GLU A 500 -53.15 7.43 -34.03
N GLU A 501 -52.14 7.34 -33.14
CA GLU A 501 -50.78 7.01 -33.56
C GLU A 501 -50.53 5.50 -33.70
N THR A 502 -51.12 4.69 -32.82
CA THR A 502 -50.79 3.26 -32.73
C THR A 502 -51.83 2.34 -33.35
N GLY A 503 -53.07 2.81 -33.54
CA GLY A 503 -54.22 2.01 -34.00
C GLY A 503 -54.63 0.91 -33.02
N LYS A 504 -54.31 1.05 -31.74
CA LYS A 504 -54.57 0.06 -30.67
C LYS A 504 -55.39 0.68 -29.55
N ASP A 505 -56.02 -0.18 -28.75
CA ASP A 505 -56.67 0.21 -27.50
C ASP A 505 -55.68 0.96 -26.58
N PRO A 506 -56.00 2.19 -26.17
CA PRO A 506 -55.11 3.00 -25.33
C PRO A 506 -54.84 2.38 -23.96
N MET A 507 -53.57 2.36 -23.56
CA MET A 507 -53.14 1.81 -22.27
C MET A 507 -52.40 2.82 -21.40
N PHE A 508 -51.97 3.96 -21.96
CA PHE A 508 -51.13 4.92 -21.25
C PHE A 508 -51.87 5.58 -20.08
N SER A 509 -53.08 6.10 -20.29
CA SER A 509 -53.80 6.85 -19.24
C SER A 509 -54.10 5.98 -18.02
N THR A 510 -54.53 4.74 -18.24
CA THR A 510 -54.77 3.73 -17.20
C THR A 510 -53.49 3.41 -16.43
N TRP A 511 -52.38 3.18 -17.14
CA TRP A 511 -51.08 2.94 -16.51
C TRP A 511 -50.61 4.16 -15.70
N PHE A 512 -50.73 5.37 -16.23
CA PHE A 512 -50.29 6.58 -15.55
C PHE A 512 -51.09 6.79 -14.26
N ARG A 513 -52.42 6.66 -14.32
CA ARG A 513 -53.29 6.70 -13.13
C ARG A 513 -52.89 5.67 -12.08
N GLN A 514 -52.66 4.43 -12.51
CA GLN A 514 -52.36 3.34 -11.58
C GLN A 514 -50.97 3.44 -10.92
N TYR A 515 -49.94 3.89 -11.66
CA TYR A 515 -48.55 3.74 -11.22
C TYR A 515 -47.78 5.05 -11.01
N LYS A 516 -48.27 6.19 -11.53
CA LYS A 516 -47.52 7.45 -11.55
C LYS A 516 -48.29 8.64 -10.97
N SER A 517 -49.61 8.65 -11.06
CA SER A 517 -50.42 9.78 -10.59
C SER A 517 -50.21 10.08 -9.10
N GLN A 518 -50.14 9.05 -8.26
CA GLN A 518 -49.87 9.21 -6.83
C GLN A 518 -48.50 9.88 -6.57
N GLU A 519 -47.47 9.48 -7.31
CA GLU A 519 -46.11 10.05 -7.20
C GLU A 519 -46.12 11.56 -7.54
N VAL A 520 -46.92 11.98 -8.52
CA VAL A 520 -47.07 13.40 -8.88
C VAL A 520 -47.77 14.18 -7.76
N ARG A 521 -48.90 13.67 -7.27
CA ARG A 521 -49.70 14.32 -6.22
C ARG A 521 -48.91 14.53 -4.94
N GLU A 522 -48.23 13.47 -4.49
CA GLU A 522 -47.59 13.47 -3.17
C GLU A 522 -46.19 14.11 -3.17
N SER A 523 -45.53 14.27 -4.33
CA SER A 523 -44.11 14.62 -4.34
C SER A 523 -43.65 15.59 -5.44
N MET A 524 -44.56 16.16 -6.24
CA MET A 524 -44.18 16.99 -7.39
C MET A 524 -45.00 18.27 -7.58
N LEU A 525 -46.15 18.43 -6.91
CA LEU A 525 -47.05 19.56 -7.09
C LEU A 525 -46.42 20.92 -6.74
N LYS A 526 -46.97 22.00 -7.32
CA LYS A 526 -46.51 23.39 -7.15
C LYS A 526 -46.44 23.84 -5.68
N PRO A 527 -47.47 23.64 -4.83
CA PRO A 527 -47.42 24.08 -3.42
C PRO A 527 -46.30 23.40 -2.63
N LEU A 528 -46.07 22.11 -2.89
CA LEU A 528 -45.02 21.34 -2.24
C LEU A 528 -43.62 21.89 -2.60
N ARG A 529 -43.40 22.20 -3.87
CA ARG A 529 -42.14 22.77 -4.35
C ARG A 529 -41.90 24.19 -3.80
N GLN A 530 -42.93 25.01 -3.71
CA GLN A 530 -42.86 26.34 -3.06
C GLN A 530 -42.49 26.20 -1.58
N LYS A 531 -43.18 25.32 -0.86
CA LYS A 531 -42.92 25.03 0.56
C LYS A 531 -41.49 24.51 0.79
N ALA A 532 -40.95 23.74 -0.13
CA ALA A 532 -39.57 23.26 -0.11
C ALA A 532 -38.52 24.31 -0.55
N GLY A 533 -38.91 25.57 -0.75
CA GLY A 533 -37.98 26.67 -1.06
C GLY A 533 -37.51 26.73 -2.51
N LEU A 534 -38.23 26.14 -3.47
CA LEU A 534 -37.84 26.15 -4.89
C LEU A 534 -38.22 27.43 -5.66
N GLY A 535 -38.71 28.45 -4.95
CA GLY A 535 -39.10 29.76 -5.48
C GLY A 535 -40.59 29.87 -5.79
N ASP A 536 -41.01 31.04 -6.30
CA ASP A 536 -42.37 31.31 -6.77
C ASP A 536 -42.32 32.16 -8.07
N PRO A 537 -42.68 31.60 -9.25
CA PRO A 537 -43.12 30.22 -9.47
C PRO A 537 -41.99 29.22 -9.17
N PRO A 538 -42.31 28.05 -8.60
CA PRO A 538 -41.30 27.11 -8.16
C PRO A 538 -40.60 26.43 -9.34
N ARG A 539 -39.27 26.30 -9.21
CA ARG A 539 -38.46 25.49 -10.12
C ARG A 539 -38.83 24.01 -10.03
N GLN A 540 -38.50 23.26 -11.08
CA GLN A 540 -38.58 21.80 -11.05
C GLN A 540 -37.50 21.24 -10.13
N PHE A 541 -37.85 20.23 -9.32
CA PHE A 541 -36.86 19.51 -8.51
C PHE A 541 -36.13 18.47 -9.36
N THR A 542 -34.80 18.46 -9.31
CA THR A 542 -33.95 17.47 -9.99
C THR A 542 -32.81 17.00 -9.08
N THR A 543 -32.38 15.75 -9.27
CA THR A 543 -31.24 15.12 -8.57
C THR A 543 -29.89 15.38 -9.25
N ASN A 544 -29.81 16.35 -10.16
CA ASN A 544 -28.56 16.67 -10.87
C ASN A 544 -27.42 17.04 -9.90
N ASP A 545 -27.80 17.64 -8.76
CA ASP A 545 -26.86 17.98 -7.70
C ASP A 545 -26.21 16.74 -7.11
N SER A 546 -27.00 15.76 -6.68
CA SER A 546 -26.49 14.51 -6.14
C SER A 546 -25.69 13.71 -7.18
N GLU A 547 -26.12 13.70 -8.45
CA GLU A 547 -25.35 13.11 -9.56
C GLU A 547 -24.00 13.81 -9.75
N SER A 548 -23.93 15.13 -9.60
CA SER A 548 -22.69 15.90 -9.68
C SER A 548 -21.73 15.55 -8.54
N ILE A 549 -22.24 15.40 -7.32
CA ILE A 549 -21.45 14.94 -6.16
C ILE A 549 -20.93 13.52 -6.40
N ASN A 550 -21.78 12.62 -6.90
CA ASN A 550 -21.38 11.25 -7.24
C ASN A 550 -20.29 11.22 -8.32
N ALA A 551 -20.39 12.06 -9.35
CA ALA A 551 -19.35 12.18 -10.38
C ALA A 551 -18.02 12.70 -9.80
N MET A 552 -18.07 13.73 -8.94
CA MET A 552 -16.89 14.24 -8.23
C MET A 552 -16.26 13.18 -7.34
N LEU A 553 -17.09 12.41 -6.63
CA LEU A 553 -16.67 11.33 -5.73
C LEU A 553 -16.00 10.19 -6.51
N SER A 554 -16.60 9.72 -7.59
CA SER A 554 -16.04 8.70 -8.48
C SER A 554 -14.68 9.11 -9.04
N LYS A 555 -14.54 10.37 -9.45
CA LYS A 555 -13.27 10.92 -9.92
C LYS A 555 -12.22 10.99 -8.80
N TRP A 556 -12.62 11.38 -7.59
CA TRP A 556 -11.73 11.49 -6.43
C TRP A 556 -11.21 10.13 -5.97
N VAL A 557 -12.11 9.15 -5.82
CA VAL A 557 -11.76 7.81 -5.32
C VAL A 557 -10.85 7.09 -6.32
N GLY A 558 -11.07 7.30 -7.63
CA GLY A 558 -10.15 6.85 -8.68
C GLY A 558 -10.16 5.34 -8.94
N GLY A 559 -11.25 4.65 -8.54
CA GLY A 559 -11.46 3.21 -8.78
C GLY A 559 -12.09 2.49 -7.58
N GLN A 560 -12.30 1.18 -7.72
CA GLN A 560 -12.90 0.37 -6.67
C GLN A 560 -11.99 0.23 -5.44
N LYS A 561 -12.55 0.41 -4.24
CA LYS A 561 -11.83 0.26 -2.96
C LYS A 561 -12.48 -0.79 -2.05
N SER A 562 -11.72 -1.27 -1.05
CA SER A 562 -12.30 -1.99 0.10
C SER A 562 -13.06 -1.00 0.98
N TRP A 563 -13.87 -1.50 1.90
CA TRP A 563 -14.74 -0.66 2.73
C TRP A 563 -13.97 0.36 3.58
N ASP A 564 -12.88 -0.07 4.21
CA ASP A 564 -12.02 0.75 5.08
C ASP A 564 -11.25 1.81 4.26
N ASP A 565 -10.61 1.40 3.16
CA ASP A 565 -9.96 2.31 2.22
C ASP A 565 -10.94 3.34 1.63
N LEU A 566 -12.18 2.91 1.39
CA LEU A 566 -13.23 3.79 0.89
C LEU A 566 -13.63 4.80 1.97
N ALA A 567 -13.84 4.37 3.22
CA ALA A 567 -14.16 5.27 4.33
C ALA A 567 -13.11 6.38 4.50
N ASP A 568 -11.80 6.06 4.48
CA ASP A 568 -10.73 7.07 4.51
C ASP A 568 -10.82 8.05 3.33
N SER A 569 -11.09 7.51 2.14
CA SER A 569 -11.15 8.30 0.90
C SER A 569 -12.35 9.25 0.89
N LEU A 570 -13.47 8.80 1.45
CA LEU A 570 -14.68 9.60 1.62
C LEU A 570 -14.47 10.70 2.66
N GLU A 571 -13.80 10.42 3.78
CA GLU A 571 -13.45 11.45 4.76
C GLU A 571 -12.57 12.53 4.13
N ALA A 572 -11.52 12.12 3.40
CA ALA A 572 -10.63 13.05 2.71
C ALA A 572 -11.37 13.89 1.64
N PHE A 573 -12.34 13.30 0.95
CA PHE A 573 -13.19 14.02 0.00
C PHE A 573 -14.03 15.10 0.70
N VAL A 574 -14.70 14.74 1.82
CA VAL A 574 -15.50 15.68 2.61
C VAL A 574 -14.63 16.84 3.12
N ARG A 575 -13.47 16.54 3.72
CA ARG A 575 -12.52 17.56 4.21
C ARG A 575 -12.04 18.48 3.08
N SER A 576 -11.78 17.94 1.88
CA SER A 576 -11.40 18.76 0.73
C SER A 576 -12.49 19.75 0.32
N LYS A 577 -13.78 19.43 0.53
CA LYS A 577 -14.88 20.35 0.22
C LYS A 577 -14.98 21.52 1.19
N TYR A 578 -14.76 21.29 2.49
CA TYR A 578 -14.66 22.39 3.45
C TYR A 578 -13.44 23.28 3.18
N LYS A 579 -12.31 22.69 2.77
CA LYS A 579 -11.13 23.46 2.36
C LYS A 579 -11.38 24.38 1.15
N GLU A 580 -12.24 23.98 0.21
CA GLU A 580 -12.69 24.88 -0.87
C GLU A 580 -13.44 26.11 -0.33
N LEU A 581 -14.17 25.99 0.78
CA LEU A 581 -14.89 27.10 1.42
C LEU A 581 -13.92 28.02 2.18
N GLU A 582 -12.96 27.46 2.90
CA GLU A 582 -11.88 28.23 3.54
C GLU A 582 -11.10 29.05 2.50
N MET A 583 -10.75 28.43 1.37
CA MET A 583 -10.10 29.13 0.25
C MET A 583 -10.94 30.28 -0.29
N ALA A 584 -12.28 30.13 -0.31
CA ALA A 584 -13.18 31.18 -0.77
C ALA A 584 -13.09 32.45 0.12
N LEU A 585 -12.91 32.28 1.43
CA LEU A 585 -12.72 33.40 2.37
C LEU A 585 -11.43 34.17 2.10
N MET A 586 -10.41 33.52 1.55
CA MET A 586 -9.16 34.15 1.11
C MET A 586 -9.23 34.71 -0.33
N GLY A 587 -10.41 34.66 -0.96
CA GLY A 587 -10.61 35.02 -2.38
C GLY A 587 -10.00 34.04 -3.39
N LEU A 588 -9.58 32.86 -2.94
CA LEU A 588 -8.93 31.82 -3.74
C LEU A 588 -9.94 30.82 -4.33
N GLY A 589 -9.51 30.10 -5.36
CA GLY A 589 -10.27 28.98 -5.94
C GLY A 589 -11.50 29.38 -6.76
N GLU A 590 -12.39 28.42 -7.00
CA GLU A 590 -13.58 28.55 -7.86
C GLU A 590 -14.84 28.99 -7.10
N ARG A 591 -14.72 29.21 -5.79
CA ARG A 591 -15.83 29.57 -4.89
C ARG A 591 -15.69 31.04 -4.48
N LYS A 592 -16.82 31.70 -4.24
CA LYS A 592 -16.88 33.05 -3.64
C LYS A 592 -17.85 33.05 -2.46
N VAL A 593 -17.60 33.91 -1.49
CA VAL A 593 -18.51 34.10 -0.36
C VAL A 593 -19.82 34.72 -0.85
N SER A 594 -20.94 34.33 -0.25
CA SER A 594 -22.25 34.92 -0.55
C SER A 594 -22.28 36.40 -0.13
N PRO A 595 -23.21 37.21 -0.67
CA PRO A 595 -23.31 38.63 -0.30
C PRO A 595 -23.42 38.87 1.21
N GLY A 596 -24.12 38.01 1.95
CA GLY A 596 -24.31 38.13 3.40
C GLY A 596 -23.05 37.85 4.24
N LEU A 597 -22.02 37.22 3.66
CA LEU A 597 -20.74 36.94 4.33
C LEU A 597 -19.57 37.69 3.68
N LYS A 598 -19.85 38.68 2.82
CA LYS A 598 -18.81 39.37 2.04
C LYS A 598 -17.78 40.08 2.92
N GLU A 599 -18.16 40.56 4.09
CA GLU A 599 -17.28 41.23 5.05
C GLU A 599 -16.24 40.30 5.69
N LEU A 600 -16.54 39.00 5.72
CA LEU A 600 -15.61 37.97 6.18
C LEU A 600 -14.55 37.62 5.14
N GLN A 601 -14.76 38.00 3.87
CA GLN A 601 -13.77 37.78 2.83
C GLN A 601 -12.53 38.66 3.08
N LYS A 602 -11.36 38.06 3.04
CA LYS A 602 -10.06 38.72 3.13
C LYS A 602 -9.26 38.47 1.87
N THR A 603 -8.44 39.44 1.49
CA THR A 603 -7.39 39.24 0.49
C THR A 603 -6.29 38.34 1.07
N GLN A 604 -5.48 37.76 0.19
CA GLN A 604 -4.33 36.96 0.62
C GLN A 604 -3.36 37.78 1.49
N LEU A 605 -3.15 39.06 1.16
CA LEU A 605 -2.27 39.94 1.91
C LEU A 605 -2.82 40.22 3.33
N GLU A 606 -4.10 40.56 3.44
CA GLU A 606 -4.77 40.72 4.74
C GLU A 606 -4.69 39.43 5.56
N TRP A 607 -4.98 38.27 4.94
CA TRP A 607 -4.92 36.98 5.62
C TRP A 607 -3.50 36.67 6.14
N THR A 608 -2.45 36.99 5.36
CA THR A 608 -1.06 36.80 5.80
C THR A 608 -0.68 37.69 6.98
N HIS A 609 -1.27 38.87 7.09
CA HIS A 609 -1.01 39.81 8.19
C HIS A 609 -1.88 39.54 9.43
N MET A 610 -2.97 38.79 9.31
CA MET A 610 -3.79 38.36 10.44
C MET A 610 -3.05 37.36 11.33
N THR A 611 -3.21 37.53 12.64
CA THR A 611 -2.85 36.56 13.67
C THR A 611 -3.67 35.28 13.56
N MET A 612 -3.24 34.21 14.24
CA MET A 612 -4.01 32.97 14.28
C MET A 612 -5.40 33.16 14.89
N ALA A 613 -5.52 33.94 15.97
CA ALA A 613 -6.80 34.23 16.60
C ALA A 613 -7.77 34.97 15.67
N GLU A 614 -7.29 35.95 14.91
CA GLU A 614 -8.10 36.66 13.91
C GLU A 614 -8.54 35.74 12.77
N ARG A 615 -7.66 34.84 12.31
CA ARG A 615 -8.01 33.84 11.29
C ARG A 615 -9.08 32.87 11.80
N ARG A 616 -8.96 32.39 13.05
CA ARG A 616 -9.97 31.54 13.69
C ARG A 616 -11.32 32.24 13.78
N ALA A 617 -11.33 33.49 14.25
CA ALA A 617 -12.56 34.27 14.34
C ALA A 617 -13.27 34.39 12.98
N VAL A 618 -12.52 34.61 11.89
CA VAL A 618 -13.11 34.64 10.54
C VAL A 618 -13.71 33.29 10.12
N LEU A 619 -13.00 32.18 10.39
CA LEU A 619 -13.51 30.83 10.10
C LEU A 619 -14.76 30.49 10.92
N GLU A 620 -14.76 30.80 12.22
CA GLU A 620 -15.90 30.59 13.12
C GLU A 620 -17.11 31.43 12.71
N CYS A 621 -16.91 32.71 12.38
CA CYS A 621 -17.99 33.57 11.87
C CYS A 621 -18.53 33.07 10.53
N ALA A 622 -17.69 32.47 9.70
CA ALA A 622 -18.10 31.82 8.45
C ALA A 622 -18.71 30.44 8.68
N ASP A 623 -18.75 29.95 9.92
CA ASP A 623 -19.18 28.62 10.32
C ASP A 623 -18.41 27.55 9.54
N LEU A 624 -17.09 27.60 9.62
CA LEU A 624 -16.18 26.58 9.13
C LEU A 624 -15.40 25.99 10.32
N ASP A 625 -15.01 24.72 10.18
CA ASP A 625 -14.18 24.07 11.20
C ASP A 625 -12.86 24.83 11.34
N VAL A 626 -12.54 25.22 12.55
CA VAL A 626 -11.20 25.64 12.91
C VAL A 626 -10.41 24.36 13.20
N GLU A 627 -9.29 24.14 12.52
CA GLU A 627 -8.32 23.16 13.02
C GLU A 627 -7.90 23.63 14.42
N GLU A 628 -8.42 22.95 15.44
CA GLU A 628 -8.02 23.15 16.84
C GLU A 628 -6.49 23.09 16.89
N GLU A 629 -5.93 23.97 17.72
CA GLU A 629 -4.50 24.05 17.97
C GLU A 629 -3.92 22.66 18.27
N ASN A 630 -2.61 22.48 18.06
CA ASN A 630 -1.86 21.44 18.77
C ASN A 630 -1.98 21.75 20.28
N GLU A 631 -3.08 21.33 20.89
CA GLU A 631 -3.39 21.49 22.30
C GLU A 631 -2.51 20.53 23.12
N ALA A 632 -1.81 21.09 24.12
CA ALA A 632 -0.92 20.45 25.10
C ALA A 632 -0.47 19.02 24.72
N ALA A 633 0.64 18.94 23.97
CA ALA A 633 1.32 17.68 23.80
C ALA A 633 1.71 17.13 25.17
N LEU A 634 1.35 15.87 25.43
CA LEU A 634 1.90 15.09 26.54
C LEU A 634 3.45 15.14 26.47
N SER A 635 4.14 14.93 27.59
CA SER A 635 5.61 14.97 27.63
C SER A 635 6.32 13.95 26.73
N ILE A 636 5.60 12.94 26.23
CA ILE A 636 6.07 11.92 25.30
C ILE A 636 5.06 11.79 24.18
N GLU A 637 5.50 11.86 22.92
CA GLU A 637 4.64 11.75 21.75
C GLU A 637 4.19 10.29 21.47
N PRO A 638 3.07 10.08 20.76
CA PRO A 638 2.60 8.74 20.36
C PRO A 638 3.67 7.90 19.67
N GLU A 639 4.48 8.54 18.82
CA GLU A 639 5.56 7.94 18.04
C GLU A 639 6.72 7.46 18.92
N GLU A 640 6.92 8.11 20.07
CA GLU A 640 7.99 7.84 21.02
C GLU A 640 7.55 6.87 22.13
N SER A 641 6.24 6.66 22.27
CA SER A 641 5.64 5.80 23.32
C SER A 641 6.08 4.34 23.27
N GLY A 642 6.54 3.86 22.10
CA GLY A 642 6.94 2.46 21.89
C GLY A 642 5.82 1.44 22.02
N ILE A 643 4.55 1.87 22.18
CA ILE A 643 3.40 0.99 22.31
C ILE A 643 3.13 0.27 20.99
N GLY A 644 3.55 -0.99 20.89
CA GLY A 644 3.29 -1.84 19.74
C GLY A 644 1.94 -2.56 19.85
N GLY A 645 1.26 -2.78 18.72
CA GLY A 645 -0.02 -3.50 18.63
C GLY A 645 -1.28 -2.62 18.69
N PHE A 646 -1.11 -1.31 18.49
CA PHE A 646 -2.14 -0.34 18.11
C PHE A 646 -1.60 0.46 16.91
N THR A 647 -2.49 0.99 16.08
CA THR A 647 -2.12 1.90 14.98
C THR A 647 -1.68 3.25 15.54
N ILE A 648 -0.81 3.95 14.80
CA ILE A 648 -0.38 5.29 15.20
C ILE A 648 -1.55 6.28 15.25
N HIS A 649 -2.59 6.08 14.43
CA HIS A 649 -3.78 6.93 14.45
C HIS A 649 -4.62 6.74 15.72
N GLU A 650 -4.75 5.50 16.21
CA GLU A 650 -5.38 5.21 17.50
C GLU A 650 -4.59 5.87 18.64
N LEU A 651 -3.26 5.70 18.66
CA LEU A 651 -2.41 6.32 19.69
C LEU A 651 -2.54 7.85 19.64
N ARG A 652 -2.45 8.47 18.46
CA ARG A 652 -2.66 9.92 18.29
C ARG A 652 -4.03 10.38 18.78
N THR A 653 -5.08 9.58 18.58
CA THR A 653 -6.44 9.92 19.03
C THR A 653 -6.52 9.93 20.55
N VAL A 654 -5.95 8.93 21.22
CA VAL A 654 -5.94 8.85 22.69
C VAL A 654 -5.02 9.94 23.29
N TRP A 655 -3.86 10.19 22.68
CA TRP A 655 -2.94 11.26 23.10
C TRP A 655 -3.56 12.64 22.98
N ARG A 656 -4.26 12.91 21.87
CA ARG A 656 -4.97 14.17 21.68
C ARG A 656 -6.02 14.38 22.77
N LYS A 657 -6.81 13.36 23.11
CA LYS A 657 -7.80 13.44 24.20
C LYS A 657 -7.14 13.64 25.56
N ALA A 658 -6.01 12.99 25.82
CA ALA A 658 -5.25 13.19 27.04
C ALA A 658 -4.68 14.62 27.13
N GLY A 659 -4.20 15.18 26.03
CA GLY A 659 -3.77 16.57 25.93
C GLY A 659 -4.90 17.56 26.28
N LYS A 660 -6.13 17.30 25.80
CA LYS A 660 -7.32 18.10 26.17
C LYS A 660 -7.61 18.11 27.67
N ILE A 661 -7.50 16.94 28.31
CA ILE A 661 -7.65 16.82 29.77
C ILE A 661 -6.57 17.66 30.45
N MET A 662 -5.30 17.52 30.03
CA MET A 662 -4.18 18.26 30.64
C MET A 662 -4.22 19.78 30.42
N ALA A 663 -4.81 20.23 29.32
CA ALA A 663 -5.00 21.65 29.02
C ALA A 663 -6.10 22.30 29.89
N THR A 664 -6.94 21.50 30.56
CA THR A 664 -8.00 22.00 31.43
C THR A 664 -7.50 22.15 32.87
N ASP A 665 -7.62 23.35 33.44
CA ASP A 665 -7.23 23.61 34.83
C ASP A 665 -7.99 22.71 35.81
N HIS A 666 -7.27 22.16 36.79
CA HIS A 666 -7.82 21.26 37.82
C HIS A 666 -8.51 19.99 37.28
N SER A 667 -8.21 19.57 36.06
CA SER A 667 -8.75 18.35 35.45
C SER A 667 -8.34 17.06 36.15
N VAL A 668 -7.25 17.08 36.91
CA VAL A 668 -6.84 15.95 37.73
C VAL A 668 -6.60 16.42 39.16
N VAL A 669 -7.36 15.83 40.09
CA VAL A 669 -7.35 16.17 41.51
C VAL A 669 -7.02 14.94 42.34
N ASP A 670 -6.17 15.13 43.36
CA ASP A 670 -5.83 14.07 44.32
C ASP A 670 -7.02 13.78 45.25
N PHE A 671 -7.24 12.50 45.53
CA PHE A 671 -8.29 12.10 46.46
C PHE A 671 -7.88 12.47 47.90
N PRO A 672 -8.71 13.20 48.67
CA PRO A 672 -8.29 13.73 49.98
C PRO A 672 -7.90 12.67 51.03
N ALA A 673 -8.44 11.45 50.91
CA ALA A 673 -8.29 10.40 51.91
C ALA A 673 -7.17 9.40 51.62
N THR A 674 -6.69 9.28 50.38
CA THR A 674 -5.64 8.33 50.02
C THR A 674 -4.74 8.87 48.90
N SER A 675 -3.43 8.68 49.06
CA SER A 675 -2.41 9.15 48.10
C SER A 675 -2.31 8.30 46.82
N ASP A 676 -3.07 7.21 46.72
CA ASP A 676 -3.06 6.26 45.61
C ASP A 676 -4.24 6.46 44.64
N GLN A 677 -5.14 7.40 44.91
CA GLN A 677 -6.33 7.65 44.09
C GLN A 677 -6.38 9.09 43.61
N MET A 678 -6.76 9.25 42.34
CA MET A 678 -6.97 10.53 41.69
C MET A 678 -8.32 10.52 40.97
N ILE A 679 -8.92 11.69 40.84
CA ILE A 679 -10.11 11.91 40.02
C ILE A 679 -9.66 12.68 38.79
N CYS A 680 -9.94 12.12 37.61
CA CYS A 680 -9.70 12.73 36.31
C CYS A 680 -11.04 13.19 35.72
N PHE A 681 -11.21 14.49 35.53
CA PHE A 681 -12.37 15.12 34.91
C PHE A 681 -12.17 15.22 33.40
N ASP A 682 -13.17 14.76 32.65
CA ASP A 682 -13.24 14.77 31.19
C ASP A 682 -14.60 15.35 30.80
N GLY A 683 -14.63 16.66 30.60
CA GLY A 683 -15.87 17.44 30.49
C GLY A 683 -16.72 17.30 31.77
N ASP A 684 -18.00 16.95 31.60
CA ASP A 684 -18.94 16.73 32.71
C ASP A 684 -18.79 15.35 33.40
N GLN A 685 -17.91 14.49 32.88
CA GLN A 685 -17.68 13.14 33.42
C GLN A 685 -16.43 13.11 34.30
N HIS A 686 -16.42 12.19 35.27
CA HIS A 686 -15.25 11.95 36.11
C HIS A 686 -14.91 10.47 36.14
N PHE A 687 -13.60 10.18 36.11
CA PHE A 687 -13.06 8.83 36.14
C PHE A 687 -12.10 8.69 37.32
N ARG A 688 -12.28 7.63 38.11
CA ARG A 688 -11.37 7.31 39.19
C ARG A 688 -10.13 6.61 38.65
N ILE A 689 -8.96 7.19 38.88
CA ILE A 689 -7.67 6.59 38.52
C ILE A 689 -6.99 6.12 39.80
N THR A 690 -6.67 4.83 39.89
CA THR A 690 -5.92 4.25 41.01
C THR A 690 -4.48 3.97 40.59
N GLN A 691 -3.52 4.51 41.33
CA GLN A 691 -2.10 4.28 41.18
C GLN A 691 -1.68 3.06 42.00
N LYS A 692 -1.45 1.93 41.31
CA LYS A 692 -0.79 0.73 41.86
C LYS A 692 0.56 0.55 41.15
N ASP A 693 0.85 -0.65 40.66
CA ASP A 693 1.98 -0.88 39.74
C ASP A 693 1.85 -0.12 38.41
N LEU A 694 0.60 0.15 38.00
CA LEU A 694 0.18 0.95 36.84
C LEU A 694 -0.93 1.92 37.27
N PHE A 695 -1.17 2.96 36.45
CA PHE A 695 -2.41 3.74 36.54
C PHE A 695 -3.57 2.94 35.96
N ILE A 696 -4.62 2.75 36.74
CA ILE A 696 -5.81 1.96 36.37
C ILE A 696 -7.02 2.87 36.37
N CYS A 697 -7.71 2.95 35.24
CA CYS A 697 -8.96 3.71 35.12
C CYS A 697 -10.18 2.93 35.62
N ASP A 698 -11.29 3.64 35.81
CA ASP A 698 -12.58 3.08 36.15
C ASP A 698 -12.99 1.96 35.16
N LYS A 699 -13.69 0.94 35.67
CA LYS A 699 -14.20 -0.18 34.86
C LYS A 699 -15.20 0.27 33.80
N ASN A 700 -15.86 1.41 34.00
CA ASN A 700 -16.83 1.98 33.07
C ASN A 700 -16.17 2.81 31.94
N CYS A 701 -14.86 3.07 32.01
CA CYS A 701 -14.15 3.76 30.95
C CYS A 701 -14.06 2.88 29.69
N ARG A 702 -14.78 3.27 28.64
CA ARG A 702 -14.82 2.54 27.36
C ARG A 702 -13.45 2.48 26.69
N SER A 703 -12.71 3.58 26.72
CA SER A 703 -11.36 3.66 26.16
C SER A 703 -10.41 2.72 26.91
N PHE A 704 -10.47 2.67 28.24
CA PHE A 704 -9.64 1.75 29.02
C PHE A 704 -9.97 0.28 28.74
N ALA A 705 -11.27 -0.06 28.63
CA ALA A 705 -11.69 -1.40 28.25
C ALA A 705 -11.19 -1.80 26.85
N PHE A 706 -11.25 -0.87 25.89
CA PHE A 706 -10.80 -1.08 24.50
C PHE A 706 -9.29 -1.35 24.41
N HIS A 707 -8.45 -0.59 25.13
CA HIS A 707 -7.01 -0.78 25.13
C HIS A 707 -6.55 -1.90 26.08
N ASN A 708 -7.31 -2.99 26.17
CA ASN A 708 -7.04 -4.16 27.01
C ASN A 708 -6.81 -3.83 28.50
N ARG A 709 -7.42 -2.76 29.01
CA ARG A 709 -7.21 -2.25 30.37
C ARG A 709 -5.74 -1.93 30.68
N LEU A 710 -5.00 -1.50 29.66
CA LEU A 710 -3.60 -1.09 29.78
C LEU A 710 -3.46 0.42 29.92
N PHE A 711 -4.20 1.19 29.14
CA PHE A 711 -4.18 2.66 29.16
C PHE A 711 -5.47 3.25 28.56
N CYS A 712 -5.68 4.55 28.73
CA CYS A 712 -6.66 5.41 28.08
C CYS A 712 -6.20 6.87 28.22
N GLU A 713 -6.95 7.80 27.62
CA GLU A 713 -6.73 9.24 27.69
C GLU A 713 -6.61 9.72 29.15
N HIS A 714 -7.47 9.23 30.04
CA HIS A 714 -7.45 9.58 31.46
C HIS A 714 -6.17 9.10 32.16
N THR A 715 -5.76 7.84 31.95
CA THR A 715 -4.54 7.32 32.60
C THR A 715 -3.28 7.98 32.08
N LEU A 716 -3.26 8.39 30.81
CA LEU A 716 -2.12 9.09 30.21
C LEU A 716 -2.01 10.51 30.75
N ALA A 717 -3.12 11.25 30.80
CA ALA A 717 -3.17 12.59 31.39
C ALA A 717 -2.71 12.59 32.85
N VAL A 718 -3.20 11.63 33.66
CA VAL A 718 -2.78 11.50 35.06
C VAL A 718 -1.31 11.09 35.18
N ALA A 719 -0.84 10.13 34.36
CA ALA A 719 0.55 9.70 34.40
C ALA A 719 1.51 10.85 34.07
N ASP A 720 1.14 11.70 33.12
CA ASP A 720 1.96 12.82 32.68
C ASP A 720 1.93 13.99 33.64
N GLN A 721 0.75 14.35 34.17
CA GLN A 721 0.63 15.35 35.24
C GLN A 721 1.45 14.96 36.49
N LYS A 722 1.58 13.66 36.78
CA LYS A 722 2.41 13.15 37.88
C LYS A 722 3.89 12.96 37.51
N GLY A 723 4.31 13.31 36.29
CA GLY A 723 5.69 13.15 35.83
C GLY A 723 6.15 11.69 35.70
N LYS A 724 5.21 10.75 35.56
CA LYS A 724 5.46 9.30 35.50
C LYS A 724 5.10 8.68 34.15
N LEU A 725 4.88 9.48 33.11
CA LEU A 725 4.48 8.99 31.79
C LEU A 725 5.49 7.99 31.20
N ALA A 726 6.79 8.30 31.24
CA ALA A 726 7.84 7.39 30.75
C ALA A 726 7.82 6.02 31.45
N GLU A 727 7.71 6.02 32.79
CA GLU A 727 7.66 4.80 33.60
C GLU A 727 6.39 3.99 33.30
N PHE A 728 5.26 4.68 33.16
CA PHE A 728 3.97 4.07 32.85
C PHE A 728 4.00 3.38 31.48
N LEU A 729 4.50 4.05 30.44
CA LEU A 729 4.64 3.50 29.08
C LEU A 729 5.60 2.29 29.04
N CYS A 730 6.70 2.35 29.78
CA CYS A 730 7.64 1.22 29.90
C CYS A 730 6.96 -0.03 30.49
N LYS A 731 6.14 0.14 31.54
CA LYS A 731 5.42 -0.96 32.18
C LYS A 731 4.29 -1.54 31.30
N ILE A 732 3.60 -0.70 30.52
CA ILE A 732 2.62 -1.17 29.52
C ILE A 732 3.30 -2.08 28.50
N ASN A 733 4.46 -1.67 27.98
CA ASN A 733 5.24 -2.45 27.03
C ASN A 733 5.77 -3.77 27.62
N GLY A 734 6.10 -3.77 28.92
CA GLY A 734 6.50 -4.97 29.66
C GLY A 734 5.38 -6.01 29.82
N LYS A 735 4.17 -5.60 30.21
CA LYS A 735 3.03 -6.52 30.44
C LYS A 735 2.54 -7.23 29.17
N ARG A 736 2.71 -6.61 28.00
CA ARG A 736 2.27 -7.21 26.71
C ARG A 736 3.15 -8.38 26.26
N ARG A 737 4.39 -8.49 26.74
CA ARG A 737 5.29 -9.63 26.44
C ARG A 737 4.86 -10.95 27.11
N SER A 738 3.80 -10.95 27.92
CA SER A 738 3.40 -12.09 28.76
C SER A 738 1.98 -12.64 28.51
N SER A 739 1.19 -12.10 27.56
CA SER A 739 -0.17 -12.57 27.30
C SER A 739 -0.45 -12.79 25.81
N SER A 740 -0.51 -14.05 25.39
CA SER A 740 -0.99 -14.49 24.07
C SER A 740 -2.52 -14.52 24.06
N ILE A 741 -3.17 -13.68 23.25
CA ILE A 741 -4.61 -13.74 22.99
C ILE A 741 -4.83 -14.35 21.60
N ASP A 742 -5.38 -15.57 21.58
CA ASP A 742 -5.75 -16.28 20.34
C ASP A 742 -7.03 -17.12 20.55
N LEU A 743 -7.99 -16.59 21.32
CA LEU A 743 -9.26 -17.31 21.62
C LEU A 743 -10.45 -16.86 20.75
N VAL A 744 -10.38 -15.68 20.12
CA VAL A 744 -11.47 -15.17 19.25
C VAL A 744 -11.30 -15.65 17.80
N ASN A 745 -10.06 -15.89 17.36
CA ASN A 745 -9.76 -16.34 15.99
C ASN A 745 -10.11 -17.81 15.73
N SER A 746 -10.25 -18.64 16.76
CA SER A 746 -10.49 -20.09 16.62
C SER A 746 -11.95 -20.46 16.36
N VAL A 747 -12.89 -19.58 16.70
CA VAL A 747 -14.33 -19.85 16.57
C VAL A 747 -14.86 -19.44 15.18
N LEU A 748 -14.33 -18.38 14.57
CA LEU A 748 -14.87 -17.83 13.32
C LEU A 748 -14.27 -18.44 12.04
N ASN A 749 -13.06 -19.02 12.10
CA ASN A 749 -12.39 -19.56 10.92
C ASN A 749 -12.86 -20.97 10.49
N LYS A 750 -13.82 -21.58 11.19
CA LYS A 750 -14.29 -22.96 10.91
C LYS A 750 -15.53 -23.06 10.01
N GLN A 751 -16.18 -21.95 9.62
CA GLN A 751 -17.49 -22.03 8.95
C GLN A 751 -17.59 -21.49 7.52
N CYS A 752 -16.49 -21.10 6.86
CA CYS A 752 -16.55 -20.60 5.49
C CYS A 752 -15.58 -21.34 4.55
N SER A 753 -15.84 -22.63 4.33
CA SER A 753 -15.26 -23.37 3.21
C SER A 753 -16.36 -24.07 2.43
N GLY A 754 -16.96 -23.36 1.46
CA GLY A 754 -17.93 -23.99 0.57
C GLY A 754 -18.49 -23.03 -0.47
N SER A 755 -17.88 -23.00 -1.66
CA SER A 755 -18.55 -23.02 -2.98
C SER A 755 -17.54 -22.73 -4.10
N GLY A 756 -17.58 -23.57 -5.14
CA GLY A 756 -16.60 -23.63 -6.22
C GLY A 756 -16.88 -22.71 -7.41
N LYS A 757 -15.76 -22.22 -7.97
CA LYS A 757 -15.40 -21.90 -9.38
C LYS A 757 -16.48 -21.44 -10.38
N LYS A 758 -16.11 -20.39 -11.14
CA LYS A 758 -15.92 -20.48 -12.62
C LYS A 758 -14.77 -19.57 -13.07
N SER A 759 -14.01 -20.07 -14.04
CA SER A 759 -12.76 -19.52 -14.57
C SER A 759 -12.97 -18.36 -15.54
N THR A 760 -12.17 -17.30 -15.43
CA THR A 760 -12.04 -16.27 -16.47
C THR A 760 -10.64 -16.33 -17.09
N GLN A 761 -10.61 -16.41 -18.42
CA GLN A 761 -9.43 -16.60 -19.27
C GLN A 761 -8.36 -15.52 -19.07
N LYS A 762 -7.10 -15.94 -18.91
CA LYS A 762 -5.92 -15.09 -19.10
C LYS A 762 -5.73 -14.80 -20.59
N ARG A 763 -5.73 -13.52 -20.97
CA ARG A 763 -5.22 -13.07 -22.28
C ARG A 763 -3.73 -13.41 -22.39
N LYS A 764 -3.36 -14.07 -23.49
CA LYS A 764 -1.98 -14.35 -23.90
C LYS A 764 -1.34 -13.07 -24.47
N GLY A 765 -0.29 -12.59 -23.82
CA GLY A 765 0.70 -11.67 -24.40
C GLY A 765 2.00 -12.42 -24.65
N ALA A 766 2.60 -12.20 -25.82
CA ALA A 766 3.64 -13.03 -26.41
C ALA A 766 5.00 -13.02 -25.67
N ASN A 767 5.51 -14.23 -25.45
CA ASN A 767 6.90 -14.70 -25.48
C ASN A 767 8.02 -13.80 -24.92
N ASN A 768 8.40 -14.08 -23.66
CA ASN A 768 9.82 -14.25 -23.33
C ASN A 768 10.04 -15.74 -23.03
N ALA A 769 10.60 -16.44 -24.00
CA ALA A 769 11.03 -17.82 -23.86
C ALA A 769 12.11 -17.88 -22.76
N VAL A 770 11.76 -18.52 -21.65
CA VAL A 770 12.78 -19.14 -20.81
C VAL A 770 13.29 -20.32 -21.62
N SER A 771 14.37 -20.08 -22.36
CA SER A 771 15.09 -21.16 -23.03
C SER A 771 15.79 -21.97 -21.93
N THR A 772 15.16 -23.09 -21.63
CA THR A 772 15.70 -24.22 -20.88
C THR A 772 17.00 -24.64 -21.56
N VAL A 773 18.15 -24.27 -20.99
CA VAL A 773 19.37 -25.04 -21.26
C VAL A 773 19.23 -26.32 -20.46
N ILE A 774 18.92 -27.39 -21.17
CA ILE A 774 19.23 -28.75 -20.77
C ILE A 774 20.75 -28.79 -20.62
N SER A 775 21.24 -28.71 -19.38
CA SER A 775 22.54 -29.28 -19.05
C SER A 775 22.27 -30.64 -18.45
N THR A 776 22.48 -31.65 -19.28
CA THR A 776 22.81 -33.01 -18.91
C THR A 776 23.87 -33.00 -17.81
N VAL A 777 23.42 -33.12 -16.56
CA VAL A 777 24.26 -33.60 -15.47
C VAL A 777 24.05 -35.10 -15.45
N ILE A 778 25.07 -35.83 -15.89
CA ILE A 778 25.20 -37.26 -15.59
C ILE A 778 25.15 -37.37 -14.06
N PRO A 779 24.16 -38.04 -13.46
CA PRO A 779 24.11 -38.20 -12.02
C PRO A 779 25.26 -39.11 -11.61
N GLN A 780 26.13 -38.64 -10.71
CA GLN A 780 26.86 -39.57 -9.86
C GLN A 780 25.79 -40.36 -9.07
N GLN A 781 25.61 -41.61 -9.46
CA GLN A 781 24.68 -42.56 -8.86
C GLN A 781 25.07 -42.79 -7.40
N ARG A 782 24.28 -42.26 -6.47
CA ARG A 782 24.05 -42.95 -5.19
C ARG A 782 22.91 -43.94 -5.40
N PRO A 783 22.94 -45.14 -4.81
CA PRO A 783 21.86 -46.11 -4.99
C PRO A 783 20.52 -45.49 -4.55
N ALA A 784 19.55 -45.47 -5.46
CA ALA A 784 18.24 -44.89 -5.23
C ALA A 784 17.52 -45.68 -4.14
N GLN A 785 17.24 -45.05 -3.00
CA GLN A 785 16.46 -45.69 -1.93
C GLN A 785 15.06 -46.06 -2.46
N PRO A 786 14.59 -47.30 -2.28
CA PRO A 786 13.30 -47.73 -2.81
C PRO A 786 12.14 -47.05 -2.08
N PHE A 787 10.99 -47.00 -2.74
CA PHE A 787 9.73 -46.71 -2.05
C PHE A 787 9.26 -47.98 -1.35
N THR A 788 8.80 -47.86 -0.13
CA THR A 788 8.40 -49.00 0.69
C THR A 788 7.02 -48.76 1.28
N VAL A 789 6.16 -49.78 1.29
CA VAL A 789 4.85 -49.70 1.96
C VAL A 789 5.05 -49.80 3.46
N THR A 790 4.40 -48.94 4.23
CA THR A 790 4.45 -48.96 5.70
C THR A 790 3.13 -48.50 6.30
N ARG A 791 2.85 -48.89 7.55
CA ARG A 791 1.70 -48.37 8.30
C ARG A 791 1.99 -46.95 8.81
N LYS A 792 0.97 -46.11 8.87
CA LYS A 792 1.06 -44.74 9.40
C LYS A 792 1.10 -44.79 10.93
N VAL A 793 2.31 -44.86 11.48
CA VAL A 793 2.54 -44.86 12.93
C VAL A 793 3.19 -43.53 13.35
N GLY A 794 2.63 -42.88 14.38
CA GLY A 794 3.13 -41.61 14.93
C GLY A 794 2.58 -40.32 14.29
N VAL A 795 3.14 -39.18 14.68
CA VAL A 795 2.63 -37.82 14.33
C VAL A 795 3.09 -37.38 12.94
N ILE A 796 2.71 -38.14 11.90
CA ILE A 796 2.98 -37.80 10.50
C ILE A 796 1.84 -36.94 9.96
N LYS A 797 2.11 -35.64 9.77
CA LYS A 797 1.07 -34.66 9.44
C LYS A 797 0.81 -34.49 7.94
N LYS A 798 1.83 -34.54 7.07
CA LYS A 798 1.72 -34.13 5.65
C LYS A 798 2.44 -35.06 4.69
N CYS A 799 1.82 -35.28 3.53
CA CYS A 799 2.43 -35.98 2.40
C CYS A 799 3.55 -35.12 1.79
N TYR A 800 4.73 -35.71 1.63
CA TYR A 800 5.90 -35.01 1.11
C TYR A 800 5.76 -34.71 -0.39
N GLY A 801 4.98 -35.49 -1.14
CA GLY A 801 4.62 -35.24 -2.54
C GLY A 801 3.68 -34.05 -2.73
N CYS A 802 2.38 -34.25 -2.44
CA CYS A 802 1.34 -33.25 -2.72
C CYS A 802 1.20 -32.14 -1.66
N LYS A 803 1.93 -32.22 -0.53
CA LYS A 803 1.90 -31.27 0.60
C LYS A 803 0.57 -31.17 1.37
N GLN A 804 -0.42 -32.01 1.04
CA GLN A 804 -1.68 -32.12 1.78
C GLN A 804 -1.51 -32.92 3.07
N GLU A 805 -2.41 -32.68 4.03
CA GLU A 805 -2.45 -33.42 5.29
C GLU A 805 -2.99 -34.84 5.08
N PHE A 806 -2.43 -35.80 5.83
CA PHE A 806 -2.94 -37.16 5.82
C PHE A 806 -4.29 -37.19 6.55
N SER A 807 -5.30 -37.82 5.94
CA SER A 807 -6.63 -37.96 6.54
C SER A 807 -6.55 -38.70 7.89
N ASN A 808 -7.42 -38.34 8.83
CA ASN A 808 -7.57 -39.04 10.11
C ASN A 808 -8.01 -40.50 9.92
N THR A 809 -8.65 -40.83 8.80
CA THR A 809 -9.02 -42.22 8.45
C THR A 809 -7.80 -43.12 8.22
N LEU A 810 -6.64 -42.55 7.86
CA LEU A 810 -5.38 -43.29 7.70
C LEU A 810 -4.72 -43.65 9.05
N ASN A 811 -5.36 -43.36 10.17
CA ASN A 811 -4.88 -43.79 11.49
C ASN A 811 -5.43 -45.16 11.91
N PHE A 812 -6.36 -45.72 11.13
CA PHE A 812 -7.07 -46.95 11.47
C PHE A 812 -7.03 -47.94 10.30
N PRO A 813 -6.80 -49.24 10.55
CA PRO A 813 -6.99 -50.29 9.55
C PRO A 813 -8.41 -50.27 8.95
N PRO A 814 -8.59 -50.60 7.65
CA PRO A 814 -7.58 -51.07 6.71
C PRO A 814 -6.86 -49.94 5.92
N HIS A 815 -7.15 -48.67 6.23
CA HIS A 815 -6.65 -47.53 5.46
C HIS A 815 -5.32 -46.96 5.98
N ASP A 816 -4.68 -47.60 6.95
CA ASP A 816 -3.48 -47.08 7.61
C ASP A 816 -2.18 -47.24 6.79
N LEU A 817 -2.26 -47.61 5.51
CA LEU A 817 -1.09 -47.77 4.64
C LEU A 817 -0.66 -46.48 3.94
N ILE A 818 0.64 -46.21 3.99
CA ILE A 818 1.31 -45.09 3.32
C ILE A 818 2.63 -45.54 2.69
N LEU A 819 3.20 -44.71 1.82
CA LEU A 819 4.50 -44.96 1.20
C LEU A 819 5.61 -44.21 1.94
N LYS A 820 6.75 -44.87 2.16
CA LYS A 820 7.94 -44.33 2.81
C LYS A 820 9.16 -44.44 1.91
N LYS A 821 9.98 -43.38 1.87
CA LYS A 821 11.31 -43.37 1.24
C LYS A 821 12.30 -42.60 2.09
N MET A 822 13.52 -43.12 2.20
CA MET A 822 14.62 -42.40 2.83
C MET A 822 15.17 -41.37 1.84
N ASP A 823 15.02 -40.08 2.17
CA ASP A 823 15.33 -38.98 1.25
C ASP A 823 15.87 -37.74 1.99
N ILE A 824 16.53 -36.85 1.28
CA ILE A 824 16.95 -35.55 1.84
C ILE A 824 15.71 -34.64 1.87
N ARG A 825 15.26 -34.30 3.08
CA ARG A 825 14.07 -33.46 3.23
C ARG A 825 14.44 -32.00 3.04
N GLU A 826 13.81 -31.35 2.09
CA GLU A 826 13.91 -29.92 1.83
C GLU A 826 12.65 -29.22 2.34
N TRP A 827 12.82 -28.15 3.12
CA TRP A 827 11.73 -27.30 3.59
C TRP A 827 12.18 -25.85 3.69
N PHE A 828 11.22 -24.95 3.68
CA PHE A 828 11.47 -23.55 3.97
C PHE A 828 11.32 -23.33 5.46
N ASP A 829 12.37 -22.80 6.09
CA ASP A 829 12.29 -22.35 7.48
C ASP A 829 11.28 -21.20 7.57
N LYS A 830 10.28 -21.32 8.45
CA LYS A 830 9.21 -20.32 8.54
C LYS A 830 9.68 -18.98 9.11
N THR A 831 10.81 -18.99 9.82
CA THR A 831 11.39 -17.85 10.50
C THR A 831 12.39 -17.15 9.61
N SER A 832 13.26 -17.91 8.92
CA SER A 832 14.27 -17.33 8.03
C SER A 832 13.87 -17.26 6.55
N GLY A 833 12.84 -17.99 6.12
CA GLY A 833 12.39 -18.07 4.73
C GLY A 833 13.38 -18.79 3.79
N GLU A 834 14.49 -19.31 4.33
CA GLU A 834 15.51 -20.01 3.55
C GLU A 834 15.14 -21.48 3.32
N LYS A 835 15.55 -21.99 2.15
CA LYS A 835 15.42 -23.41 1.84
C LYS A 835 16.46 -24.19 2.63
N LYS A 836 16.05 -24.83 3.71
CA LYS A 836 16.87 -25.76 4.51
C LYS A 836 16.68 -27.18 3.98
N GLN A 837 17.71 -28.00 4.13
CA GLN A 837 17.68 -29.43 3.83
C GLN A 837 18.25 -30.23 5.01
N THR A 838 17.85 -31.49 5.16
CA THR A 838 18.47 -32.37 6.16
C THR A 838 19.90 -32.71 5.77
N PHE A 839 20.77 -32.87 6.77
CA PHE A 839 22.18 -33.25 6.56
C PHE A 839 22.36 -34.71 6.09
N GLY A 840 21.31 -35.52 6.15
CA GLY A 840 21.29 -36.92 5.70
C GLY A 840 19.91 -37.39 5.26
N LEU A 841 19.82 -38.66 4.85
CA LEU A 841 18.57 -39.30 4.46
C LEU A 841 17.66 -39.47 5.67
N VAL A 842 16.45 -38.95 5.59
CA VAL A 842 15.42 -39.07 6.61
C VAL A 842 14.16 -39.70 6.01
N PRO A 843 13.31 -40.34 6.82
CA PRO A 843 12.08 -40.92 6.31
C PRO A 843 11.13 -39.81 5.83
N THR A 844 10.72 -39.92 4.58
CA THR A 844 9.71 -39.07 3.95
C THR A 844 8.51 -39.92 3.56
N TYR A 845 7.32 -39.37 3.80
CA TYR A 845 6.07 -40.11 3.73
C TYR A 845 5.16 -39.56 2.63
N TYR A 846 4.50 -40.43 1.90
CA TYR A 846 3.64 -40.11 0.77
C TYR A 846 2.30 -40.84 0.90
N HIS A 847 1.26 -40.28 0.32
CA HIS A 847 0.03 -41.05 0.12
C HIS A 847 0.31 -42.28 -0.75
N LEU A 848 -0.46 -43.35 -0.52
CA LEU A 848 -0.52 -44.52 -1.39
C LEU A 848 -1.21 -44.16 -2.73
N LYS A 849 -0.57 -43.27 -3.49
CA LYS A 849 -1.01 -42.71 -4.77
C LYS A 849 0.22 -42.44 -5.63
N LEU A 850 0.30 -43.04 -6.81
CA LEU A 850 1.47 -42.95 -7.69
C LEU A 850 1.74 -41.49 -8.11
N ASN A 851 0.68 -40.69 -8.30
CA ASN A 851 0.80 -39.26 -8.57
C ASN A 851 1.52 -38.50 -7.44
N CYS A 852 1.37 -38.89 -6.16
CA CYS A 852 2.08 -38.23 -5.07
C CYS A 852 3.58 -38.49 -5.12
N VAL A 853 3.99 -39.67 -5.60
CA VAL A 853 5.40 -40.02 -5.82
C VAL A 853 5.95 -39.28 -7.04
N ARG A 854 5.21 -39.31 -8.16
CA ARG A 854 5.64 -38.74 -9.44
C ARG A 854 5.79 -37.23 -9.49
N ILE A 855 5.17 -36.49 -8.56
CA ILE A 855 5.40 -35.05 -8.38
C ILE A 855 6.89 -34.74 -8.16
N ARG A 856 7.63 -35.65 -7.54
CA ARG A 856 9.07 -35.49 -7.29
C ARG A 856 9.95 -36.48 -8.03
N TYR A 857 9.43 -37.66 -8.35
CA TYR A 857 10.15 -38.69 -9.09
C TYR A 857 9.32 -39.10 -10.31
N PRO A 858 9.35 -38.30 -11.39
CA PRO A 858 8.42 -38.44 -12.52
C PRO A 858 8.45 -39.81 -13.20
N TYR A 859 9.58 -40.52 -13.09
CA TYR A 859 9.83 -41.81 -13.73
C TYR A 859 9.57 -43.03 -12.84
N THR A 860 9.08 -42.84 -11.60
CA THR A 860 8.78 -43.99 -10.72
C THR A 860 7.55 -44.75 -11.24
N GLU A 861 7.70 -46.07 -11.33
CA GLU A 861 6.67 -47.03 -11.69
C GLU A 861 6.24 -47.86 -10.46
N LEU A 862 5.10 -48.56 -10.56
CA LEU A 862 4.58 -49.36 -9.44
C LEU A 862 5.54 -50.48 -9.03
N LYS A 863 6.27 -51.05 -9.99
CA LYS A 863 7.30 -52.08 -9.76
C LYS A 863 8.49 -51.60 -8.92
N ASP A 864 8.65 -50.28 -8.78
CA ASP A 864 9.72 -49.68 -7.97
C ASP A 864 9.32 -49.51 -6.49
N ILE A 865 8.11 -49.93 -6.12
CA ILE A 865 7.58 -49.92 -4.76
C ILE A 865 7.70 -51.32 -4.17
N LEU A 866 8.46 -51.44 -3.09
CA LEU A 866 8.70 -52.69 -2.40
C LEU A 866 7.74 -52.86 -1.22
N VAL A 867 7.23 -54.07 -1.04
CA VAL A 867 6.52 -54.47 0.17
C VAL A 867 7.39 -55.51 0.87
N TYR A 868 7.95 -55.16 2.02
CA TYR A 868 8.78 -56.09 2.77
C TYR A 868 7.94 -57.13 3.52
N GLN A 869 8.55 -58.30 3.76
CA GLN A 869 7.88 -59.48 4.32
C GLN A 869 7.29 -59.21 5.72
N GLU A 870 7.90 -58.32 6.50
CA GLU A 870 7.43 -57.94 7.83
C GLU A 870 6.09 -57.16 7.78
N ILE A 871 5.89 -56.37 6.72
CA ILE A 871 4.60 -55.70 6.49
C ILE A 871 3.58 -56.71 5.96
N GLN A 872 3.98 -57.59 5.03
CA GLN A 872 3.08 -58.62 4.45
C GLN A 872 2.45 -59.51 5.52
N GLN A 873 3.24 -59.95 6.52
CA GLN A 873 2.75 -60.75 7.66
C GLN A 873 1.74 -60.03 8.56
N GLN A 874 1.64 -58.70 8.45
CA GLN A 874 0.74 -57.86 9.23
C GLN A 874 -0.48 -57.39 8.41
N LEU A 875 -0.57 -57.70 7.11
CA LEU A 875 -1.68 -57.25 6.27
C LEU A 875 -2.91 -58.14 6.48
N THR A 876 -4.07 -57.51 6.71
CA THR A 876 -5.37 -58.19 6.65
C THR A 876 -5.84 -58.32 5.20
N ALA A 877 -6.84 -59.17 4.93
CA ALA A 877 -7.40 -59.33 3.58
C ALA A 877 -7.84 -57.99 2.94
N GLU A 878 -8.35 -57.06 3.75
CA GLU A 878 -8.76 -55.73 3.30
C GLU A 878 -7.57 -54.83 2.91
N HIS A 879 -6.44 -54.94 3.61
CA HIS A 879 -5.21 -54.23 3.21
C HIS A 879 -4.66 -54.76 1.88
N ILE A 880 -4.74 -56.08 1.67
CA ILE A 880 -4.31 -56.71 0.42
C ILE A 880 -5.19 -56.23 -0.74
N ALA A 881 -6.50 -56.09 -0.53
CA ALA A 881 -7.40 -55.50 -1.53
C ALA A 881 -7.01 -54.04 -1.88
N ILE A 882 -6.68 -53.21 -0.88
CA ILE A 882 -6.23 -51.82 -1.11
C ILE A 882 -4.91 -51.76 -1.89
N LEU A 883 -3.97 -52.67 -1.63
CA LEU A 883 -2.71 -52.73 -2.37
C LEU A 883 -2.91 -53.25 -3.80
N ARG A 884 -3.82 -54.20 -4.01
CA ARG A 884 -4.22 -54.67 -5.35
C ARG A 884 -4.89 -53.56 -6.16
N ASP A 885 -5.80 -52.78 -5.56
CA ASP A 885 -6.40 -51.60 -6.20
C ASP A 885 -5.35 -50.53 -6.54
N PHE A 886 -4.27 -50.47 -5.77
CA PHE A 886 -3.12 -49.61 -6.05
C PHE A 886 -2.19 -50.18 -7.15
N GLY A 887 -2.39 -51.43 -7.57
CA GLY A 887 -1.60 -52.12 -8.60
C GLY A 887 -0.34 -52.80 -8.07
N ILE A 888 -0.35 -53.20 -6.78
CA ILE A 888 0.68 -54.04 -6.16
C ILE A 888 0.06 -55.38 -5.78
N ASP A 889 0.41 -56.43 -6.51
CA ASP A 889 0.02 -57.79 -6.17
C ASP A 889 0.98 -58.39 -5.14
N ILE A 890 0.42 -58.87 -4.04
CA ILE A 890 1.12 -59.61 -2.99
C ILE A 890 0.59 -61.03 -3.07
N ALA A 891 1.48 -61.98 -3.36
CA ALA A 891 1.14 -63.40 -3.49
C ALA A 891 0.79 -64.04 -2.14
#